data_AF-A0A946GZB4-F1
#
_entry.id   AF-A0A946GZB4-F1
#
_cell.length_a   1.000
_cell.length_b   1.000
_cell.length_c   1.000
_cell.angle_alpha   90.00
_cell.angle_beta   90.00
_cell.angle_gamma   90.00
#
_symmetry.space_group_name_H-M   'P 1'
#
loop_
_entity.id
_entity.type
_entity.pdbx_description
1 polymer ?
#
loop_
_entity_poly.entity_id
_entity_poly.type
_entity_poly.pdbx_seq_one_letter_code
_entity_poly.pdbx_strand_id
1 'polypeptide(L)'
;MSATEKTATTTLPTPAQRLIDQAGQLIGLLFESADCVLIRPIEAWTENGKKMSRAIWRETRHHRQENLIKNGMIFLTHSRVSEREMANLFFGVSPRFSGHGKFDQAWQIRTVRCLWADLDDCLPDEARERCSKAGLPEPSAVVSSGNGTHLYWKLSDQYVIDDAGGRPPAVETEWIELGDRKRPIKSYVDSDGEKCYLNDPKTGKAIAHNVPKLSDKSVHIQDILKGIASKIGGDHTTDLVRLLRLPGSMNRKDQRNGREPKPCTLVECSGATYPIAQFEQFAAESADKKKRERVAKVALPTIRKQMTHTTEDRLNDLIALCVIAEDRSAADFSLCSFAVEKGIAREELWSRVQDVGKFAERGESYFELTWSKAEDGTREKKYTKLQKKASGPPARVDAGNTTSNVGHATEEEDDPHRLARVCLMPLPKLRMYRGEAYLWESPTGYRIFPGDELKAKVTGGIKAEFDRLAFEELAKWTPTDENPDPPKAAKVTKALVANVIQAIQSETITPGSVDLPAWIGVDPPFPADECLVNQSGILHLHSLTSGKPSLLEPTPDLFTTNGVNYEFDPKAKCPHWLTFLGQLWPDDQQSRDTIQEIMGYLLLPDTSLQKLFMFIGPRRSGKGTIGRVIRQVIGPANVAAPRLSSLQGEFGMQPLLGKTCAIVGDARLSGRADAQVIVETLLSISGEDAQTINRKHMAQVTTQLNTRFVLISNELPKLYDASATLPSRVTLLRMRESFYGCEDRTLTNRLLSEASGILNWAIIGWHRLQNRGYFEQPESSQELIDRMVDIASPVTAFINDCCELRDGYQVPIVSLFKAWKDWCDQKGRKPGNEQTFGRDLSAAASHVTVSRLRYDEKRYRVYNGIKLT
;
A
#
# COMPACT_ATOMS: atom_id res chain seq x y z
N MET A 1 -68.39 38.11 -34.11
CA MET A 1 -68.43 36.84 -33.34
C MET A 1 -67.81 35.77 -34.23
N SER A 2 -66.78 35.02 -33.90
CA SER A 2 -66.11 34.68 -32.64
C SER A 2 -64.60 34.56 -32.88
N ALA A 3 -63.79 35.01 -31.92
CA ALA A 3 -62.36 34.71 -31.83
C ALA A 3 -62.17 33.50 -30.91
N THR A 4 -61.42 32.50 -31.38
CA THR A 4 -60.98 31.33 -30.62
C THR A 4 -59.55 31.56 -30.14
N GLU A 5 -59.36 31.53 -28.82
CA GLU A 5 -58.08 31.63 -28.13
C GLU A 5 -57.16 30.45 -28.48
N LYS A 6 -55.93 30.77 -28.88
CA LYS A 6 -54.82 29.80 -28.97
C LYS A 6 -54.19 29.66 -27.59
N THR A 7 -54.37 28.50 -26.98
CA THR A 7 -53.59 28.02 -25.85
C THR A 7 -52.14 27.75 -26.30
N ALA A 8 -51.19 28.49 -25.73
CA ALA A 8 -49.77 28.26 -25.94
C ALA A 8 -49.33 27.01 -25.17
N THR A 9 -48.94 25.96 -25.89
CA THR A 9 -48.27 24.77 -25.36
C THR A 9 -46.83 25.13 -24.98
N THR A 10 -46.56 25.24 -23.68
CA THR A 10 -45.21 25.41 -23.12
C THR A 10 -44.41 24.13 -23.33
N THR A 11 -43.54 24.10 -24.34
CA THR A 11 -42.58 23.02 -24.56
C THR A 11 -41.55 22.99 -23.41
N LEU A 12 -41.37 21.83 -22.78
CA LEU A 12 -40.35 21.64 -21.74
C LEU A 12 -38.95 21.98 -22.30
N PRO A 13 -38.12 22.75 -21.58
CA PRO A 13 -36.81 23.16 -22.07
C PRO A 13 -35.91 21.94 -22.35
N THR A 14 -35.19 21.99 -23.48
CA THR A 14 -34.23 20.95 -23.86
C THR A 14 -33.20 20.74 -22.74
N PRO A 15 -32.60 19.55 -22.58
CA PRO A 15 -31.56 19.31 -21.56
C PRO A 15 -30.44 20.35 -21.61
N ALA A 16 -30.09 20.81 -22.81
CA ALA A 16 -29.07 21.83 -23.04
C ALA A 16 -29.51 23.22 -22.55
N GLN A 17 -30.78 23.58 -22.76
CA GLN A 17 -31.36 24.83 -22.24
C GLN A 17 -31.44 24.81 -20.71
N ARG A 18 -31.85 23.67 -20.12
CA ARG A 18 -31.88 23.49 -18.66
C ARG A 18 -30.50 23.66 -18.02
N LEU A 19 -29.44 23.18 -18.67
CA LEU A 19 -28.07 23.40 -18.21
C LEU A 19 -27.72 24.89 -18.21
N ILE A 20 -27.97 25.60 -19.30
CA ILE A 20 -27.67 27.05 -19.40
C ILE A 20 -28.40 27.81 -18.30
N ASP A 21 -29.70 27.56 -18.13
CA ASP A 21 -30.54 28.30 -17.20
C ASP A 21 -30.16 28.01 -15.74
N GLN A 22 -30.10 26.74 -15.35
CA GLN A 22 -29.89 26.37 -13.94
C GLN A 22 -28.42 26.52 -13.50
N ALA A 23 -27.46 26.15 -14.35
CA ALA A 23 -26.05 26.36 -14.05
C ALA A 23 -25.71 27.85 -14.04
N GLY A 24 -26.25 28.61 -15.00
CA GLY A 24 -26.11 30.07 -15.07
C GLY A 24 -26.66 30.75 -13.82
N GLN A 25 -27.84 30.33 -13.34
CA GLN A 25 -28.45 30.87 -12.12
C GLN A 25 -27.61 30.58 -10.87
N LEU A 26 -27.14 29.33 -10.69
CA LEU A 26 -26.32 28.98 -9.53
C LEU A 26 -24.95 29.68 -9.57
N ILE A 27 -24.26 29.67 -10.72
CA ILE A 27 -22.96 30.33 -10.86
C ILE A 27 -23.10 31.85 -10.74
N GLY A 28 -24.18 32.43 -11.26
CA GLY A 28 -24.53 33.83 -11.09
C GLY A 28 -24.74 34.23 -9.63
N LEU A 29 -25.31 33.33 -8.84
CA LEU A 29 -25.43 33.53 -7.40
C LEU A 29 -24.08 33.48 -6.71
N LEU A 30 -23.29 32.42 -6.94
CA LEU A 30 -22.14 32.09 -6.09
C LEU A 30 -20.84 32.85 -6.45
N PHE A 31 -20.73 33.40 -7.65
CA PHE A 31 -19.48 34.01 -8.15
C PHE A 31 -19.70 35.43 -8.69
N GLU A 32 -18.68 36.27 -8.55
CA GLU A 32 -18.63 37.59 -9.21
C GLU A 32 -18.07 37.48 -10.64
N SER A 33 -18.32 38.50 -11.47
CA SER A 33 -17.96 38.55 -12.89
C SER A 33 -16.50 38.20 -13.19
N ALA A 34 -15.58 38.68 -12.36
CA ALA A 34 -14.14 38.45 -12.50
C ALA A 34 -13.66 37.10 -11.94
N ASP A 35 -14.47 36.42 -11.13
CA ASP A 35 -14.09 35.16 -10.52
C ASP A 35 -13.89 34.09 -11.60
N CYS A 36 -12.85 33.27 -11.42
CA CYS A 36 -12.58 32.16 -12.32
C CYS A 36 -13.18 30.87 -11.77
N VAL A 37 -14.12 30.29 -12.53
CA VAL A 37 -14.83 29.05 -12.20
C VAL A 37 -14.17 27.88 -12.93
N LEU A 38 -13.76 26.88 -12.16
CA LEU A 38 -13.28 25.60 -12.69
C LEU A 38 -14.48 24.72 -13.06
N ILE A 39 -14.54 24.23 -14.30
CA ILE A 39 -15.46 23.17 -14.72
C ILE A 39 -14.65 21.92 -15.08
N ARG A 40 -14.98 20.79 -14.45
CA ARG A 40 -14.29 19.51 -14.61
C ARG A 40 -15.28 18.37 -14.90
N PRO A 41 -15.23 17.77 -16.10
CA PRO A 41 -15.93 16.53 -16.38
C PRO A 41 -15.26 15.33 -15.69
N ILE A 42 -16.03 14.53 -14.96
CA ILE A 42 -15.56 13.32 -14.27
C ILE A 42 -16.51 12.16 -14.56
N GLU A 43 -16.00 11.13 -15.21
CA GLU A 43 -16.70 9.84 -15.34
C GLU A 43 -16.59 9.08 -14.02
N ALA A 44 -17.70 8.48 -13.57
CA ALA A 44 -17.72 7.69 -12.33
C ALA A 44 -18.53 6.41 -12.56
N TRP A 45 -17.96 5.26 -12.22
CA TRP A 45 -18.57 3.94 -12.38
C TRP A 45 -18.11 2.99 -11.29
N THR A 46 -18.75 1.84 -11.19
CA THR A 46 -18.40 0.77 -10.26
C THR A 46 -17.82 -0.39 -11.04
N GLU A 47 -16.65 -0.88 -10.65
CA GLU A 47 -15.99 -2.01 -11.30
C GLU A 47 -15.49 -2.96 -10.21
N ASN A 48 -15.90 -4.22 -10.28
CA ASN A 48 -15.57 -5.24 -9.27
C ASN A 48 -15.89 -4.80 -7.82
N GLY A 49 -17.02 -4.11 -7.62
CA GLY A 49 -17.46 -3.61 -6.31
C GLY A 49 -16.71 -2.37 -5.80
N LYS A 50 -15.79 -1.79 -6.57
CA LYS A 50 -15.08 -0.55 -6.21
C LYS A 50 -15.59 0.65 -6.99
N LYS A 51 -15.72 1.80 -6.32
CA LYS A 51 -16.00 3.09 -6.97
C LYS A 51 -14.76 3.52 -7.76
N MET A 52 -14.91 3.64 -9.07
CA MET A 52 -13.91 4.13 -10.00
C MET A 52 -14.29 5.54 -10.47
N SER A 53 -13.28 6.36 -10.75
CA SER A 53 -13.50 7.66 -11.38
C SER A 53 -12.36 8.03 -12.30
N ARG A 54 -12.66 8.82 -13.34
CA ARG A 54 -11.71 9.32 -14.31
C ARG A 54 -12.02 10.77 -14.63
N ALA A 55 -11.16 11.68 -14.17
CA ALA A 55 -11.22 13.09 -14.56
C ALA A 55 -10.76 13.25 -16.01
N ILE A 56 -11.55 13.95 -16.82
CA ILE A 56 -11.22 14.23 -18.22
C ILE A 56 -10.37 15.50 -18.26
N TRP A 57 -9.09 15.38 -17.89
CA TRP A 57 -8.18 16.52 -17.71
C TRP A 57 -8.06 17.41 -18.94
N ARG A 58 -8.03 16.82 -20.14
CA ARG A 58 -7.99 17.55 -21.43
C ARG A 58 -9.21 18.44 -21.66
N GLU A 59 -10.32 18.18 -21.00
CA GLU A 59 -11.57 18.96 -21.07
C GLU A 59 -11.83 19.79 -19.81
N THR A 60 -10.90 19.80 -18.86
CA THR A 60 -10.97 20.69 -17.70
C THR A 60 -10.71 22.13 -18.15
N ARG A 61 -11.63 23.03 -17.82
CA ARG A 61 -11.59 24.44 -18.25
C ARG A 61 -11.79 25.39 -17.07
N HIS A 62 -11.19 26.55 -17.21
CA HIS A 62 -11.30 27.68 -16.29
C HIS A 62 -11.96 28.81 -17.06
N HIS A 63 -13.11 29.27 -16.57
CA HIS A 63 -13.88 30.31 -17.24
C HIS A 63 -14.12 31.45 -16.26
N ARG A 64 -13.98 32.69 -16.72
CA ARG A 64 -14.54 33.81 -15.97
C ARG A 64 -16.05 33.63 -15.87
N GLN A 65 -16.61 33.92 -14.71
CA GLN A 65 -18.04 33.87 -14.45
C GLN A 65 -18.84 34.58 -15.55
N GLU A 66 -18.41 35.80 -15.91
CA GLU A 66 -19.15 36.61 -16.87
C GLU A 66 -19.24 35.94 -18.25
N ASN A 67 -18.23 35.17 -18.64
CA ASN A 67 -18.21 34.47 -19.93
C ASN A 67 -19.16 33.27 -19.89
N LEU A 68 -19.25 32.57 -18.76
CA LEU A 68 -20.20 31.46 -18.60
C LEU A 68 -21.66 31.94 -18.72
N ILE A 69 -21.96 33.10 -18.12
CA ILE A 69 -23.34 33.62 -18.09
C ILE A 69 -23.70 34.33 -19.40
N LYS A 70 -22.80 35.15 -19.96
CA LYS A 70 -23.07 35.90 -21.20
C LYS A 70 -23.07 34.99 -22.44
N ASN A 71 -22.39 33.85 -22.39
CA ASN A 71 -22.24 32.94 -23.53
C ASN A 71 -22.69 31.51 -23.19
N GLY A 72 -23.99 31.25 -23.32
CA GLY A 72 -24.58 29.92 -23.10
C GLY A 72 -23.96 28.80 -23.95
N MET A 73 -23.26 29.12 -25.05
CA MET A 73 -22.51 28.13 -25.85
C MET A 73 -21.40 27.42 -25.07
N ILE A 74 -20.87 28.02 -24.00
CA ILE A 74 -19.84 27.38 -23.17
C ILE A 74 -20.44 26.19 -22.42
N PHE A 75 -21.64 26.33 -21.85
CA PHE A 75 -22.35 25.22 -21.22
C PHE A 75 -22.73 24.14 -22.23
N LEU A 76 -23.12 24.51 -23.45
CA LEU A 76 -23.39 23.54 -24.52
C LEU A 76 -22.15 22.71 -24.89
N THR A 77 -20.98 23.34 -24.95
CA THR A 77 -19.71 22.63 -25.18
C THR A 77 -19.46 21.61 -24.08
N HIS A 78 -19.65 21.99 -22.81
CA HIS A 78 -19.51 21.07 -21.68
C HIS A 78 -20.57 19.96 -21.69
N SER A 79 -21.81 20.25 -22.09
CA SER A 79 -22.87 19.24 -22.23
C SER A 79 -22.49 18.17 -23.26
N ARG A 80 -21.95 18.59 -24.41
CA ARG A 80 -21.47 17.65 -25.44
C ARG A 80 -20.33 16.78 -24.93
N VAL A 81 -19.42 17.34 -24.13
CA VAL A 81 -18.36 16.56 -23.48
C VAL A 81 -18.93 15.57 -22.48
N SER A 82 -19.91 15.99 -21.65
CA SER A 82 -20.60 15.11 -20.70
C SER A 82 -21.24 13.91 -21.39
N GLU A 83 -21.91 14.14 -22.51
CA GLU A 83 -22.53 13.08 -23.32
C GLU A 83 -21.47 12.17 -23.96
N ARG A 84 -20.47 12.75 -24.63
CA ARG A 84 -19.42 12.00 -25.34
C ARG A 84 -18.59 11.12 -24.41
N GLU A 85 -18.26 11.62 -23.22
CA GLU A 85 -17.34 10.97 -22.28
C GLU A 85 -18.09 10.22 -21.14
N MET A 86 -19.44 10.19 -21.17
CA MET A 86 -20.29 9.68 -20.08
C MET A 86 -19.94 10.30 -18.71
N ALA A 87 -19.53 11.56 -18.72
CA ALA A 87 -18.96 12.23 -17.56
C ALA A 87 -19.98 13.14 -16.85
N ASN A 88 -19.97 13.14 -15.53
CA ASN A 88 -20.67 14.13 -14.72
C ASN A 88 -19.96 15.49 -14.84
N LEU A 89 -20.71 16.58 -14.92
CA LEU A 89 -20.15 17.92 -14.90
C LEU A 89 -20.07 18.42 -13.45
N PHE A 90 -18.85 18.69 -13.00
CA PHE A 90 -18.60 19.32 -11.71
C PHE A 90 -18.02 20.72 -11.89
N PHE A 91 -18.27 21.59 -10.92
CA PHE A 91 -17.61 22.89 -10.81
C PHE A 91 -16.92 23.06 -9.45
N GLY A 92 -15.83 23.82 -9.41
CA GLY A 92 -15.17 24.19 -8.16
C GLY A 92 -15.95 25.27 -7.44
N VAL A 93 -16.36 25.01 -6.20
CA VAL A 93 -17.27 25.88 -5.44
C VAL A 93 -16.61 27.19 -5.02
N SER A 94 -15.29 27.19 -4.79
CA SER A 94 -14.51 28.41 -4.52
C SER A 94 -13.80 28.92 -5.79
N PRO A 95 -13.68 30.25 -5.98
CA PRO A 95 -12.93 30.84 -7.08
C PRO A 95 -11.50 30.29 -7.20
N ARG A 96 -11.04 30.06 -8.44
CA ARG A 96 -9.66 29.66 -8.75
C ARG A 96 -8.88 30.81 -9.36
N PHE A 97 -7.57 30.65 -9.50
CA PHE A 97 -6.81 31.41 -10.49
C PHE A 97 -6.99 30.76 -11.88
N SER A 98 -6.85 31.55 -12.94
CA SER A 98 -6.89 31.02 -14.31
C SER A 98 -5.72 30.08 -14.59
N GLY A 99 -5.98 28.84 -15.04
CA GLY A 99 -4.94 27.92 -15.52
C GLY A 99 -5.36 26.46 -15.42
N HIS A 100 -5.10 25.65 -16.45
CA HIS A 100 -5.59 24.27 -16.59
C HIS A 100 -5.14 23.31 -15.46
N GLY A 101 -5.93 23.22 -14.39
CA GLY A 101 -5.64 22.35 -13.23
C GLY A 101 -4.46 22.81 -12.39
N LYS A 102 -3.83 23.95 -12.75
CA LYS A 102 -2.62 24.47 -12.11
C LYS A 102 -2.87 25.12 -10.75
N PHE A 103 -4.12 25.53 -10.50
CA PHE A 103 -4.53 26.22 -9.28
C PHE A 103 -5.65 25.45 -8.58
N ASP A 104 -5.44 24.16 -8.39
CA ASP A 104 -6.43 23.23 -7.86
C ASP A 104 -5.93 22.52 -6.60
N GLN A 105 -5.33 23.27 -5.69
CA GLN A 105 -4.91 22.84 -4.37
C GLN A 105 -5.45 23.80 -3.29
N ALA A 106 -5.74 23.29 -2.10
CA ALA A 106 -6.44 24.03 -1.05
C ALA A 106 -5.72 25.31 -0.63
N TRP A 107 -4.38 25.25 -0.51
CA TRP A 107 -3.54 26.41 -0.16
C TRP A 107 -3.46 27.47 -1.28
N GLN A 108 -3.99 27.19 -2.47
CA GLN A 108 -4.03 28.14 -3.59
C GLN A 108 -5.34 28.95 -3.62
N ILE A 109 -6.33 28.62 -2.80
CA ILE A 109 -7.58 29.37 -2.69
C ILE A 109 -7.31 30.70 -1.96
N ARG A 110 -7.90 31.78 -2.46
CA ARG A 110 -7.76 33.14 -1.90
C ARG A 110 -9.08 33.79 -1.50
N THR A 111 -10.17 33.29 -2.04
CA THR A 111 -11.51 33.85 -1.81
C THR A 111 -12.49 32.70 -1.64
N VAL A 112 -13.36 32.82 -0.64
CA VAL A 112 -14.52 31.95 -0.45
C VAL A 112 -15.77 32.83 -0.48
N ARG A 113 -16.67 32.55 -1.42
CA ARG A 113 -17.90 33.33 -1.65
C ARG A 113 -19.12 32.73 -0.97
N CYS A 114 -19.09 31.43 -0.71
CA CYS A 114 -20.19 30.69 -0.12
C CYS A 114 -19.67 29.54 0.72
N LEU A 115 -20.48 29.12 1.69
CA LEU A 115 -20.35 27.84 2.38
C LEU A 115 -21.21 26.80 1.67
N TRP A 116 -20.87 25.52 1.82
CA TRP A 116 -21.62 24.44 1.18
C TRP A 116 -21.66 23.17 2.04
N ALA A 117 -22.61 22.30 1.73
CA ALA A 117 -22.67 20.94 2.25
C ALA A 117 -23.16 19.98 1.16
N ASP A 118 -22.70 18.73 1.21
CA ASP A 118 -23.08 17.65 0.30
C ASP A 118 -23.66 16.51 1.13
N LEU A 119 -24.90 16.11 0.86
CA LEU A 119 -25.60 15.04 1.56
C LEU A 119 -25.91 13.91 0.58
N ASP A 120 -25.23 12.79 0.75
CA ASP A 120 -25.50 11.55 0.00
C ASP A 120 -26.84 10.94 0.45
N ASP A 121 -27.60 10.42 -0.52
CA ASP A 121 -28.86 9.70 -0.29
C ASP A 121 -29.91 10.47 0.55
N CYS A 122 -29.86 11.80 0.51
CA CYS A 122 -30.79 12.70 1.22
C CYS A 122 -31.58 13.57 0.24
N LEU A 123 -32.90 13.68 0.47
CA LEU A 123 -33.79 14.51 -0.36
C LEU A 123 -33.72 16.00 0.06
N PRO A 124 -34.03 16.95 -0.85
CA PRO A 124 -33.97 18.38 -0.55
C PRO A 124 -34.75 18.81 0.69
N ASP A 125 -35.97 18.32 0.87
CA ASP A 125 -36.83 18.70 2.01
C ASP A 125 -36.28 18.15 3.33
N GLU A 126 -35.77 16.91 3.31
CA GLU A 126 -35.09 16.32 4.47
C GLU A 126 -33.81 17.10 4.81
N ALA A 127 -33.04 17.50 3.81
CA ALA A 127 -31.82 18.29 4.02
C ALA A 127 -32.13 19.67 4.66
N ARG A 128 -33.23 20.33 4.26
CA ARG A 128 -33.70 21.57 4.91
C ARG A 128 -34.13 21.32 6.35
N GLU A 129 -34.87 20.23 6.61
CA GLU A 129 -35.28 19.87 7.97
C GLU A 129 -34.06 19.67 8.89
N ARG A 130 -33.01 18.99 8.39
CA ARG A 130 -31.75 18.83 9.12
C ARG A 130 -31.06 20.17 9.40
N CYS A 131 -31.08 21.11 8.44
CA CYS A 131 -30.54 22.46 8.65
C CYS A 131 -31.29 23.22 9.75
N SER A 132 -32.63 23.19 9.70
CA SER A 132 -33.48 23.82 10.72
C SER A 132 -33.20 23.24 12.11
N LYS A 133 -33.14 21.91 12.25
CA LYS A 133 -32.79 21.23 13.52
C LYS A 133 -31.38 21.55 14.00
N ALA A 134 -30.45 21.79 13.08
CA ALA A 134 -29.07 22.17 13.38
C ALA A 134 -28.90 23.66 13.74
N GLY A 135 -29.96 24.47 13.64
CA GLY A 135 -29.89 25.92 13.86
C GLY A 135 -29.19 26.66 12.71
N LEU A 136 -29.13 26.08 11.52
CA LEU A 136 -28.63 26.74 10.32
C LEU A 136 -29.74 27.58 9.66
N PRO A 137 -29.40 28.72 9.05
CA PRO A 137 -30.35 29.46 8.24
C PRO A 137 -30.72 28.66 6.97
N GLU A 138 -31.85 29.03 6.34
CA GLU A 138 -32.26 28.44 5.07
C GLU A 138 -31.17 28.59 4.00
N PRO A 139 -30.87 27.55 3.21
CA PRO A 139 -29.87 27.65 2.15
C PRO A 139 -30.21 28.72 1.11
N SER A 140 -29.21 29.45 0.65
CA SER A 140 -29.31 30.40 -0.47
C SER A 140 -29.64 29.69 -1.79
N ALA A 141 -29.18 28.45 -1.93
CA ALA A 141 -29.54 27.57 -3.03
C ALA A 141 -29.51 26.09 -2.61
N VAL A 142 -30.40 25.30 -3.21
CA VAL A 142 -30.52 23.86 -2.99
C VAL A 142 -30.49 23.15 -4.35
N VAL A 143 -29.60 22.18 -4.50
CA VAL A 143 -29.46 21.38 -5.72
C VAL A 143 -29.70 19.91 -5.41
N SER A 144 -30.67 19.29 -6.09
CA SER A 144 -30.79 17.84 -6.12
C SER A 144 -29.76 17.29 -7.09
N SER A 145 -28.78 16.55 -6.58
CA SER A 145 -27.65 16.04 -7.36
C SER A 145 -27.97 14.73 -8.11
N GLY A 146 -29.22 14.27 -8.03
CA GLY A 146 -29.74 13.02 -8.58
C GLY A 146 -29.63 11.81 -7.65
N ASN A 147 -28.70 11.80 -6.69
CA ASN A 147 -28.56 10.76 -5.66
C ASN A 147 -28.29 11.37 -4.27
N GLY A 148 -28.65 12.63 -4.06
CA GLY A 148 -28.33 13.39 -2.86
C GLY A 148 -28.64 14.87 -3.06
N THR A 149 -28.26 15.70 -2.09
CA THR A 149 -28.56 17.13 -2.05
C THR A 149 -27.31 17.96 -1.78
N HIS A 150 -27.08 19.00 -2.57
CA HIS A 150 -26.09 20.04 -2.27
C HIS A 150 -26.79 21.28 -1.72
N LEU A 151 -26.24 21.84 -0.66
CA LEU A 151 -26.70 23.06 0.00
C LEU A 151 -25.64 24.15 -0.14
N TYR A 152 -26.06 25.39 -0.33
CA TYR A 152 -25.17 26.54 -0.45
C TYR A 152 -25.67 27.71 0.39
N TRP A 153 -24.78 28.35 1.14
CA TRP A 153 -25.03 29.60 1.86
C TRP A 153 -24.09 30.68 1.33
N LYS A 154 -24.63 31.62 0.54
CA LYS A 154 -23.87 32.75 0.00
C LYS A 154 -23.51 33.70 1.13
N LEU A 155 -22.24 34.08 1.19
CA LEU A 155 -21.79 35.06 2.17
C LEU A 155 -22.15 36.48 1.70
N SER A 156 -22.58 37.33 2.62
CA SER A 156 -22.86 38.75 2.34
C SER A 156 -21.60 39.49 1.92
N ASP A 157 -20.49 39.21 2.63
CA ASP A 157 -19.15 39.66 2.29
C ASP A 157 -18.30 38.47 1.88
N GLN A 158 -17.42 38.66 0.88
CA GLN A 158 -16.46 37.63 0.53
C GLN A 158 -15.49 37.37 1.68
N TYR A 159 -15.21 36.09 1.93
CA TYR A 159 -14.19 35.70 2.89
C TYR A 159 -12.82 35.67 2.19
N VAL A 160 -11.99 36.67 2.48
CA VAL A 160 -10.67 36.87 1.85
C VAL A 160 -9.57 36.25 2.69
N ILE A 161 -8.77 35.39 2.06
CA ILE A 161 -7.61 34.70 2.61
C ILE A 161 -6.35 35.46 2.19
N ASP A 162 -6.14 36.61 2.82
CA ASP A 162 -5.02 37.54 2.61
C ASP A 162 -3.77 37.19 3.44
N ASP A 163 -3.93 36.33 4.44
CA ASP A 163 -2.88 35.81 5.32
C ASP A 163 -2.02 34.70 4.68
N ALA A 164 -2.43 34.20 3.51
CA ALA A 164 -1.69 33.21 2.73
C ALA A 164 -0.54 33.80 1.89
N GLY A 165 -0.22 35.09 2.07
CA GLY A 165 0.83 35.80 1.35
C GLY A 165 0.48 36.13 -0.11
N GLY A 166 1.51 36.23 -0.96
CA GLY A 166 1.37 36.60 -2.37
C GLY A 166 0.60 35.58 -3.24
N ARG A 167 0.66 35.80 -4.57
CA ARG A 167 0.04 34.88 -5.54
C ARG A 167 0.66 33.48 -5.38
N PRO A 168 -0.14 32.42 -5.17
CA PRO A 168 0.42 31.08 -5.00
C PRO A 168 1.07 30.61 -6.30
N PRO A 169 2.12 29.78 -6.22
CA PRO A 169 2.74 29.20 -7.40
C PRO A 169 1.78 28.26 -8.11
N ALA A 170 1.93 28.15 -9.43
CA ALA A 170 1.19 27.21 -10.25
C ALA A 170 1.70 25.78 -10.02
N VAL A 171 0.79 24.82 -9.89
CA VAL A 171 1.12 23.39 -9.78
C VAL A 171 1.12 22.78 -11.17
N GLU A 172 2.24 22.20 -11.56
CA GLU A 172 2.39 21.48 -12.81
C GLU A 172 2.10 20.00 -12.58
N THR A 173 1.45 19.36 -13.55
CA THR A 173 1.20 17.92 -13.53
C THR A 173 1.91 17.28 -14.71
N GLU A 174 2.94 16.48 -14.43
CA GLU A 174 3.68 15.69 -15.41
C GLU A 174 3.17 14.24 -15.37
N TRP A 175 2.89 13.65 -16.52
CA TRP A 175 2.47 12.24 -16.59
C TRP A 175 3.69 11.39 -16.91
N ILE A 176 4.16 10.62 -15.92
CA ILE A 176 5.25 9.67 -16.10
C ILE A 176 4.73 8.29 -16.46
N GLU A 177 5.49 7.58 -17.29
CA GLU A 177 5.24 6.18 -17.65
C GLU A 177 6.05 5.27 -16.72
N LEU A 178 5.35 4.44 -15.94
CA LEU A 178 5.93 3.41 -15.07
C LEU A 178 5.27 2.08 -15.48
N GLY A 179 5.93 1.35 -16.38
CA GLY A 179 5.34 0.18 -17.05
C GLY A 179 4.10 0.57 -17.87
N ASP A 180 3.01 -0.18 -17.73
CA ASP A 180 1.75 0.03 -18.48
C ASP A 180 0.86 1.17 -17.92
N ARG A 181 1.26 1.85 -16.85
CA ARG A 181 0.42 2.87 -16.18
C ARG A 181 1.05 4.26 -16.25
N LYS A 182 0.24 5.24 -16.64
CA LYS A 182 0.56 6.66 -16.53
C LYS A 182 0.23 7.17 -15.12
N ARG A 183 1.19 7.80 -14.45
CA ARG A 183 0.98 8.40 -13.12
C ARG A 183 1.18 9.92 -13.18
N PRO A 184 0.32 10.72 -12.53
CA PRO A 184 0.53 12.16 -12.43
C PRO A 184 1.50 12.49 -11.29
N ILE A 185 2.66 13.05 -11.63
CA ILE A 185 3.52 13.78 -10.69
C ILE A 185 3.05 15.23 -10.64
N LYS A 186 2.83 15.75 -9.44
CA LYS A 186 2.54 17.17 -9.20
C LYS A 186 3.76 17.84 -8.61
N SER A 187 4.09 19.02 -9.12
CA SER A 187 5.18 19.85 -8.58
C SER A 187 4.84 21.33 -8.73
N TYR A 188 5.50 22.20 -7.98
CA TYR A 188 5.45 23.65 -8.18
C TYR A 188 6.84 24.24 -8.04
N VAL A 189 7.05 25.43 -8.56
CA VAL A 189 8.29 26.18 -8.35
C VAL A 189 8.07 27.15 -7.20
N ASP A 190 8.91 27.09 -6.16
CA ASP A 190 8.83 27.99 -5.01
C ASP A 190 9.31 29.42 -5.37
N SER A 191 9.29 30.34 -4.39
CA SER A 191 9.72 31.73 -4.59
C SER A 191 11.18 31.88 -5.01
N ASP A 192 11.99 30.86 -4.73
CA ASP A 192 13.44 30.87 -4.91
C ASP A 192 13.85 30.15 -6.21
N GLY A 193 12.88 29.67 -6.99
CA GLY A 193 13.09 29.00 -8.28
C GLY A 193 13.29 27.49 -8.17
N GLU A 194 13.08 26.87 -7.00
CA GLU A 194 13.26 25.44 -6.80
C GLU A 194 11.99 24.65 -7.11
N LYS A 195 12.12 23.52 -7.82
CA LYS A 195 11.00 22.63 -8.15
C LYS A 195 10.69 21.70 -6.98
N CYS A 196 9.60 21.97 -6.26
CA CYS A 196 9.11 21.15 -5.16
C CYS A 196 8.09 20.12 -5.65
N TYR A 197 8.41 18.83 -5.47
CA TYR A 197 7.49 17.74 -5.75
C TYR A 197 6.47 17.58 -4.62
N LEU A 198 5.18 17.58 -4.96
CA LEU A 198 4.06 17.34 -4.04
C LEU A 198 3.82 15.85 -3.82
N ASN A 199 4.26 15.02 -4.76
CA ASN A 199 4.28 13.57 -4.65
C ASN A 199 5.57 13.00 -5.25
N ASP A 200 6.04 11.93 -4.64
CA ASP A 200 7.26 11.23 -5.00
C ASP A 200 7.17 10.67 -6.44
N PRO A 201 8.11 11.03 -7.33
CA PRO A 201 8.15 10.52 -8.71
C PRO A 201 8.23 9.00 -8.83
N LYS A 202 8.88 8.31 -7.89
CA LYS A 202 9.08 6.86 -7.89
C LYS A 202 7.88 6.15 -7.26
N THR A 203 7.42 6.62 -6.10
CA THR A 203 6.39 5.91 -5.31
C THR A 203 4.97 6.43 -5.54
N GLY A 204 4.82 7.68 -6.00
CA GLY A 204 3.55 8.39 -6.14
C GLY A 204 2.93 8.86 -4.83
N LYS A 205 3.59 8.64 -3.68
CA LYS A 205 3.11 9.05 -2.36
C LYS A 205 3.26 10.56 -2.17
N ALA A 206 2.31 11.18 -1.46
CA ALA A 206 2.38 12.60 -1.15
C ALA A 206 3.59 12.92 -0.26
N ILE A 207 4.32 13.99 -0.59
CA ILE A 207 5.46 14.47 0.18
C ILE A 207 4.95 15.58 1.11
N ALA A 208 4.47 15.19 2.29
CA ALA A 208 3.71 16.08 3.18
C ALA A 208 4.45 17.37 3.56
N HIS A 209 5.78 17.34 3.71
CA HIS A 209 6.56 18.53 4.09
C HIS A 209 6.76 19.54 2.94
N ASN A 210 6.59 19.10 1.68
CA ASN A 210 6.63 19.94 0.47
C ASN A 210 5.29 20.58 0.15
N VAL A 211 4.19 20.11 0.77
CA VAL A 211 2.87 20.72 0.65
C VAL A 211 2.83 22.00 1.49
N PRO A 212 2.56 23.18 0.89
CA PRO A 212 2.40 24.41 1.66
C PRO A 212 1.29 24.28 2.71
N LYS A 213 1.58 24.75 3.93
CA LYS A 213 0.58 24.81 5.00
C LYS A 213 -0.58 25.73 4.57
N LEU A 214 -1.79 25.38 4.97
CA LEU A 214 -2.93 26.26 4.87
C LEU A 214 -2.74 27.45 5.81
N SER A 215 -3.20 28.62 5.40
CA SER A 215 -3.23 29.79 6.27
C SER A 215 -4.29 29.66 7.35
N ASP A 216 -4.19 30.44 8.43
CA ASP A 216 -5.12 30.37 9.56
C ASP A 216 -6.55 30.68 9.12
N LYS A 217 -6.74 31.67 8.23
CA LYS A 217 -8.05 31.95 7.65
C LYS A 217 -8.57 30.79 6.81
N SER A 218 -7.71 30.10 6.07
CA SER A 218 -8.07 28.91 5.27
C SER A 218 -8.51 27.74 6.14
N VAL A 219 -7.82 27.54 7.26
CA VAL A 219 -8.13 26.50 8.24
C VAL A 219 -9.46 26.80 8.93
N HIS A 220 -9.65 28.06 9.35
CA HIS A 220 -10.87 28.52 10.04
C HIS A 220 -12.14 28.29 9.20
N ILE A 221 -12.12 28.71 7.93
CA ILE A 221 -13.28 28.54 7.06
C ILE A 221 -13.58 27.05 6.75
N GLN A 222 -12.54 26.20 6.67
CA GLN A 222 -12.73 24.75 6.57
C GLN A 222 -13.31 24.14 7.85
N ASP A 223 -12.96 24.66 9.02
CA ASP A 223 -13.56 24.21 10.28
C ASP A 223 -15.06 24.52 10.33
N ILE A 224 -15.48 25.69 9.84
CA ILE A 224 -16.89 26.03 9.70
C ILE A 224 -17.59 25.01 8.79
N LEU A 225 -17.05 24.74 7.60
CA LEU A 225 -17.62 23.75 6.66
C LEU A 225 -17.71 22.36 7.27
N LYS A 226 -16.68 21.92 8.01
CA LYS A 226 -16.66 20.63 8.73
C LYS A 226 -17.70 20.57 9.83
N GLY A 227 -17.84 21.63 10.62
CA GLY A 227 -18.86 21.73 11.66
C GLY A 227 -20.26 21.61 11.08
N ILE A 228 -20.55 22.37 10.02
CA ILE A 228 -21.82 22.32 9.29
C ILE A 228 -22.10 20.88 8.82
N ALA A 229 -21.18 20.27 8.08
CA ALA A 229 -21.34 18.89 7.58
C ALA A 229 -21.56 17.89 8.72
N SER A 230 -20.80 18.00 9.81
CA SER A 230 -20.97 17.13 10.98
C SER A 230 -22.34 17.27 11.64
N LYS A 231 -22.90 18.49 11.68
CA LYS A 231 -24.16 18.77 12.37
C LYS A 231 -25.38 18.28 11.60
N ILE A 232 -25.33 18.33 10.27
CA ILE A 232 -26.45 17.92 9.40
C ILE A 232 -26.26 16.52 8.76
N GLY A 233 -25.18 15.81 9.12
CA GLY A 233 -24.87 14.49 8.58
C GLY A 233 -24.51 14.51 7.09
N GLY A 234 -23.74 15.52 6.66
CA GLY A 234 -23.17 15.61 5.30
C GLY A 234 -21.82 14.91 5.16
N ASP A 235 -21.34 14.80 3.92
CA ASP A 235 -20.02 14.25 3.56
C ASP A 235 -18.91 15.01 4.32
N HIS A 236 -17.99 14.26 4.92
CA HIS A 236 -16.85 14.78 5.66
C HIS A 236 -15.82 15.51 4.77
N THR A 237 -15.93 15.40 3.45
CA THR A 237 -15.00 16.01 2.48
C THR A 237 -15.32 17.49 2.21
N THR A 238 -14.65 18.36 2.95
CA THR A 238 -14.94 19.80 3.08
C THR A 238 -13.78 20.72 2.66
N ASP A 239 -12.82 20.17 1.92
CA ASP A 239 -11.67 20.94 1.41
C ASP A 239 -12.11 22.10 0.49
N LEU A 240 -11.40 23.23 0.52
CA LEU A 240 -11.70 24.42 -0.28
C LEU A 240 -11.65 24.18 -1.80
N VAL A 241 -11.02 23.10 -2.25
CA VAL A 241 -11.04 22.70 -3.66
C VAL A 241 -12.25 21.86 -4.05
N ARG A 242 -13.23 21.67 -3.15
CA ARG A 242 -14.41 20.83 -3.40
C ARG A 242 -15.05 21.10 -4.77
N LEU A 243 -15.36 20.01 -5.45
CA LEU A 243 -16.08 19.99 -6.71
C LEU A 243 -17.50 19.46 -6.44
N LEU A 244 -18.53 20.20 -6.86
CA LEU A 244 -19.93 19.77 -6.74
C LEU A 244 -20.60 19.71 -8.12
N ARG A 245 -21.62 18.86 -8.26
CA ARG A 245 -22.31 18.68 -9.55
C ARG A 245 -22.99 19.97 -9.98
N LEU A 246 -22.88 20.27 -11.26
CA LEU A 246 -23.50 21.44 -11.89
C LEU A 246 -24.99 21.14 -12.16
N PRO A 247 -25.95 21.97 -11.69
CA PRO A 247 -27.37 21.75 -11.95
C PRO A 247 -27.72 21.97 -13.43
N GLY A 248 -28.83 21.37 -13.88
CA GLY A 248 -29.23 21.29 -15.28
C GLY A 248 -28.45 20.26 -16.10
N SER A 249 -27.44 19.59 -15.51
CA SER A 249 -26.72 18.46 -16.12
C SER A 249 -27.34 17.11 -15.72
N MET A 250 -26.79 16.02 -16.26
CA MET A 250 -27.17 14.65 -15.87
C MET A 250 -26.12 14.04 -14.93
N ASN A 251 -26.58 13.41 -13.86
CA ASN A 251 -25.80 12.51 -13.03
C ASN A 251 -25.67 11.16 -13.73
N ARG A 252 -24.50 10.91 -14.29
CA ARG A 252 -24.14 9.76 -15.14
C ARG A 252 -23.38 8.67 -14.37
N LYS A 253 -23.47 8.67 -13.04
CA LYS A 253 -22.84 7.63 -12.21
C LYS A 253 -23.30 6.24 -12.66
N ASP A 254 -22.35 5.34 -12.92
CA ASP A 254 -22.57 3.99 -13.44
C ASP A 254 -23.24 3.93 -14.83
N GLN A 255 -23.27 5.01 -15.61
CA GLN A 255 -23.89 4.99 -16.94
C GLN A 255 -23.23 3.99 -17.88
N ARG A 256 -21.90 3.86 -17.82
CA ARG A 256 -21.15 2.81 -18.54
C ARG A 256 -21.65 1.40 -18.23
N ASN A 257 -22.15 1.19 -17.02
CA ASN A 257 -22.67 -0.10 -16.55
C ASN A 257 -24.18 -0.25 -16.82
N GLY A 258 -24.77 0.62 -17.65
CA GLY A 258 -26.19 0.56 -18.02
C GLY A 258 -27.14 1.28 -17.06
N ARG A 259 -26.65 1.98 -16.03
CA ARG A 259 -27.52 2.78 -15.14
C ARG A 259 -28.02 4.02 -15.87
N GLU A 260 -29.33 4.25 -15.86
CA GLU A 260 -29.90 5.45 -16.46
C GLU A 260 -29.43 6.73 -15.73
N PRO A 261 -28.98 7.76 -16.46
CA PRO A 261 -28.61 9.03 -15.85
C PRO A 261 -29.79 9.71 -15.17
N LYS A 262 -29.56 10.24 -13.97
CA LYS A 262 -30.58 11.01 -13.23
C LYS A 262 -30.38 12.52 -13.42
N PRO A 263 -31.44 13.33 -13.52
CA PRO A 263 -31.26 14.77 -13.65
C PRO A 263 -30.66 15.38 -12.37
N CYS A 264 -29.70 16.28 -12.54
CA CYS A 264 -29.20 17.16 -11.49
C CYS A 264 -29.96 18.49 -11.62
N THR A 265 -30.74 18.88 -10.63
CA THR A 265 -31.67 20.02 -10.75
C THR A 265 -31.47 21.05 -9.64
N LEU A 266 -31.47 22.32 -10.02
CA LEU A 266 -31.61 23.43 -9.07
C LEU A 266 -33.05 23.44 -8.56
N VAL A 267 -33.22 23.17 -7.27
CA VAL A 267 -34.54 23.06 -6.61
C VAL A 267 -34.98 24.43 -6.13
N GLU A 268 -34.05 25.18 -5.54
CA GLU A 268 -34.31 26.52 -5.01
C GLU A 268 -33.07 27.39 -5.18
N CYS A 269 -33.30 28.67 -5.42
CA CYS A 269 -32.26 29.70 -5.50
C CYS A 269 -32.89 31.02 -5.03
N SER A 270 -32.92 31.21 -3.70
CA SER A 270 -33.56 32.36 -3.05
C SER A 270 -32.71 33.63 -3.16
N GLY A 271 -31.40 33.47 -3.34
CA GLY A 271 -30.47 34.59 -3.38
C GLY A 271 -30.13 35.18 -2.01
N ALA A 272 -30.63 34.58 -0.92
CA ALA A 272 -30.34 35.01 0.45
C ALA A 272 -28.82 35.06 0.69
N THR A 273 -28.36 36.03 1.47
CA THR A 273 -26.95 36.16 1.85
C THR A 273 -26.81 36.26 3.35
N TYR A 274 -25.68 35.77 3.87
CA TYR A 274 -25.46 35.66 5.30
C TYR A 274 -24.06 36.16 5.70
N PRO A 275 -23.91 36.90 6.81
CA PRO A 275 -22.59 37.23 7.33
C PRO A 275 -21.89 35.96 7.84
N ILE A 276 -20.56 35.89 7.68
CA ILE A 276 -19.78 34.73 8.15
C ILE A 276 -19.94 34.49 9.66
N ALA A 277 -20.14 35.57 10.43
CA ALA A 277 -20.37 35.55 11.87
C ALA A 277 -21.50 34.59 12.30
N GLN A 278 -22.52 34.39 11.45
CA GLN A 278 -23.64 33.50 11.74
C GLN A 278 -23.24 32.01 11.78
N PHE A 279 -22.12 31.66 11.14
CA PHE A 279 -21.63 30.29 11.07
C PHE A 279 -20.44 30.01 11.99
N GLU A 280 -19.93 31.02 12.70
CA GLU A 280 -18.73 30.92 13.55
C GLU A 280 -18.84 29.83 14.62
N GLN A 281 -20.05 29.63 15.17
CA GLN A 281 -20.31 28.58 16.15
C GLN A 281 -19.97 27.17 15.64
N PHE A 282 -20.10 26.92 14.34
CA PHE A 282 -19.81 25.61 13.76
C PHE A 282 -18.31 25.34 13.66
N ALA A 283 -17.45 26.37 13.65
CA ALA A 283 -16.00 26.17 13.71
C ALA A 283 -15.59 25.41 14.99
N ALA A 284 -16.23 25.71 16.12
CA ALA A 284 -15.97 25.04 17.39
C ALA A 284 -16.43 23.57 17.40
N GLU A 285 -17.35 23.19 16.51
CA GLU A 285 -17.84 21.81 16.41
C GLU A 285 -16.88 20.92 15.61
N SER A 286 -16.00 21.49 14.78
CA SER A 286 -15.00 20.79 13.97
C SER A 286 -14.13 19.83 14.82
N ALA A 287 -14.19 18.54 14.49
CA ALA A 287 -13.35 17.52 15.10
C ALA A 287 -11.85 17.79 14.86
N ASP A 288 -11.51 18.35 13.70
CA ASP A 288 -10.13 18.67 13.34
C ASP A 288 -9.60 19.87 14.13
N LYS A 289 -10.43 20.89 14.37
CA LYS A 289 -10.08 22.00 15.27
C LYS A 289 -9.82 21.50 16.68
N LYS A 290 -10.74 20.71 17.23
CA LYS A 290 -10.59 20.07 18.56
C LYS A 290 -9.31 19.24 18.63
N LYS A 291 -8.98 18.50 17.56
CA LYS A 291 -7.73 17.72 17.48
C LYS A 291 -6.51 18.65 17.50
N ARG A 292 -6.47 19.69 16.66
CA ARG A 292 -5.35 20.65 16.59
C ARG A 292 -5.12 21.35 17.91
N GLU A 293 -6.17 21.83 18.58
CA GLU A 293 -6.07 22.46 19.90
C GLU A 293 -5.52 21.51 20.97
N ARG A 294 -5.91 20.23 20.93
CA ARG A 294 -5.37 19.20 21.84
C ARG A 294 -3.90 18.88 21.54
N VAL A 295 -3.53 18.81 20.25
CA VAL A 295 -2.13 18.59 19.82
C VAL A 295 -1.24 19.76 20.23
N ALA A 296 -1.69 21.00 20.02
CA ALA A 296 -0.94 22.20 20.39
C ALA A 296 -0.64 22.28 21.90
N LYS A 297 -1.52 21.72 22.74
CA LYS A 297 -1.34 21.63 24.20
C LYS A 297 -0.36 20.53 24.64
N VAL A 298 0.10 19.67 23.73
CA VAL A 298 1.06 18.61 24.07
C VAL A 298 2.46 19.20 24.27
N ALA A 299 3.02 18.99 25.45
CA ALA A 299 4.36 19.47 25.78
C ALA A 299 5.44 18.79 24.91
N LEU A 300 6.33 19.60 24.34
CA LEU A 300 7.55 19.14 23.67
C LEU A 300 8.52 18.48 24.66
N PRO A 301 9.49 17.66 24.20
CA PRO A 301 10.54 17.12 25.06
C PRO A 301 11.30 18.24 25.78
N THR A 302 11.63 18.04 27.05
CA THR A 302 12.41 19.01 27.82
C THR A 302 13.81 19.13 27.23
N ILE A 303 14.31 20.36 27.13
CA ILE A 303 15.67 20.65 26.67
C ILE A 303 16.67 19.97 27.62
N ARG A 304 17.59 19.19 27.07
CA ARG A 304 18.65 18.52 27.82
C ARG A 304 19.79 19.50 28.11
N LYS A 305 20.37 19.43 29.31
CA LYS A 305 21.55 20.23 29.66
C LYS A 305 22.84 19.77 28.96
N GLN A 306 22.94 18.48 28.64
CA GLN A 306 24.09 17.87 27.96
C GLN A 306 23.62 16.73 27.05
N MET A 307 24.22 16.61 25.87
CA MET A 307 23.96 15.52 24.92
C MET A 307 24.77 14.26 25.26
N THR A 308 24.24 13.09 24.90
CA THR A 308 25.01 11.84 24.97
C THR A 308 25.88 11.71 23.72
N HIS A 309 27.02 11.02 23.82
CA HIS A 309 27.93 10.80 22.69
C HIS A 309 27.20 10.22 21.46
N THR A 310 26.34 9.21 21.67
CA THR A 310 25.49 8.63 20.61
C THR A 310 24.48 9.59 20.00
N THR A 311 24.01 10.60 20.74
CA THR A 311 23.10 11.62 20.19
C THR A 311 23.89 12.63 19.37
N GLU A 312 25.09 12.98 19.82
CA GLU A 312 25.99 13.90 19.11
C GLU A 312 26.52 13.31 17.81
N ASP A 313 26.94 12.04 17.79
CA ASP A 313 27.36 11.33 16.57
C ASP A 313 26.25 11.33 15.53
N ARG A 314 25.02 10.97 15.95
CA ARG A 314 23.88 10.94 15.04
C ARG A 314 23.44 12.33 14.56
N LEU A 315 23.62 13.36 15.40
CA LEU A 315 23.37 14.75 15.01
C LEU A 315 24.34 15.18 13.91
N ASN A 316 25.63 14.86 14.07
CA ASN A 316 26.66 15.18 13.09
C ASN A 316 26.41 14.46 11.74
N ASP A 317 26.00 13.19 11.76
CA ASP A 317 25.60 12.46 10.55
C ASP A 317 24.47 13.19 9.79
N LEU A 318 23.45 13.64 10.53
CA LEU A 318 22.30 14.34 9.94
C LEU A 318 22.69 15.71 9.40
N ILE A 319 23.58 16.43 10.06
CA ILE A 319 24.14 17.70 9.57
C ILE A 319 24.90 17.46 8.25
N ALA A 320 25.72 16.42 8.17
CA ALA A 320 26.44 16.07 6.94
C ALA A 320 25.48 15.75 5.77
N LEU A 321 24.37 15.04 6.07
CA LEU A 321 23.33 14.73 5.07
C LEU A 321 22.64 15.98 4.50
N CYS A 322 22.54 17.08 5.27
CA CYS A 322 21.95 18.33 4.79
C CYS A 322 22.76 18.98 3.63
N VAL A 323 24.04 18.62 3.50
CA VAL A 323 24.92 19.12 2.43
C VAL A 323 24.81 18.27 1.16
N ILE A 324 24.76 16.94 1.33
CA ILE A 324 24.97 15.99 0.22
C ILE A 324 23.69 15.33 -0.31
N ALA A 325 22.56 15.45 0.40
CA ALA A 325 21.32 14.81 -0.01
C ALA A 325 20.77 15.40 -1.32
N GLU A 326 20.19 14.55 -2.18
CA GLU A 326 19.49 14.98 -3.40
C GLU A 326 18.26 15.84 -3.05
N ASP A 327 17.52 15.48 -2.00
CA ASP A 327 16.45 16.29 -1.41
C ASP A 327 16.93 16.93 -0.10
N ARG A 328 17.62 18.07 -0.24
CA ARG A 328 18.18 18.81 0.89
C ARG A 328 17.09 19.29 1.88
N SER A 329 15.90 19.66 1.40
CA SER A 329 14.79 20.06 2.27
C SER A 329 14.30 18.91 3.18
N ALA A 330 14.26 17.68 2.66
CA ALA A 330 13.90 16.52 3.44
C ALA A 330 14.96 16.17 4.50
N ALA A 331 16.24 16.35 4.17
CA ALA A 331 17.36 16.19 5.11
C ALA A 331 17.28 17.24 6.24
N ASP A 332 17.09 18.51 5.89
CA ASP A 332 16.94 19.64 6.82
C ASP A 332 15.78 19.41 7.81
N PHE A 333 14.63 18.95 7.31
CA PHE A 333 13.47 18.62 8.13
C PHE A 333 13.73 17.42 9.07
N SER A 334 14.45 16.40 8.58
CA SER A 334 14.80 15.21 9.37
C SER A 334 15.75 15.56 10.51
N LEU A 335 16.73 16.45 10.25
CA LEU A 335 17.63 16.99 11.26
C LEU A 335 16.86 17.77 12.35
N CYS A 336 16.00 18.71 11.95
CA CYS A 336 15.19 19.48 12.92
C CYS A 336 14.25 18.58 13.73
N SER A 337 13.61 17.59 13.10
CA SER A 337 12.75 16.62 13.79
C SER A 337 13.52 15.81 14.83
N PHE A 338 14.71 15.33 14.48
CA PHE A 338 15.58 14.62 15.42
C PHE A 338 15.98 15.50 16.61
N ALA A 339 16.38 16.75 16.36
CA ALA A 339 16.80 17.68 17.40
C ALA A 339 15.67 17.99 18.40
N VAL A 340 14.47 18.27 17.90
CA VAL A 340 13.28 18.49 18.75
C VAL A 340 12.94 17.23 19.55
N GLU A 341 12.96 16.04 18.94
CA GLU A 341 12.66 14.78 19.62
C GLU A 341 13.66 14.43 20.74
N LYS A 342 14.93 14.81 20.57
CA LYS A 342 15.99 14.58 21.55
C LYS A 342 16.10 15.70 22.59
N GLY A 343 15.38 16.81 22.43
CA GLY A 343 15.43 17.94 23.35
C GLY A 343 16.74 18.73 23.21
N ILE A 344 17.23 18.91 21.99
CA ILE A 344 18.35 19.80 21.67
C ILE A 344 17.80 21.23 21.59
N ALA A 345 18.53 22.20 22.14
CA ALA A 345 18.09 23.59 22.10
C ALA A 345 18.10 24.13 20.66
N ARG A 346 17.13 24.98 20.33
CA ARG A 346 17.00 25.59 19.00
C ARG A 346 18.26 26.39 18.64
N GLU A 347 18.71 27.22 19.57
CA GLU A 347 19.89 28.09 19.42
C GLU A 347 21.16 27.25 19.25
N GLU A 348 21.25 26.11 19.93
CA GLU A 348 22.35 25.17 19.81
C GLU A 348 22.39 24.54 18.41
N LEU A 349 21.26 24.06 17.89
CA LEU A 349 21.22 23.54 16.53
C LEU A 349 21.55 24.64 15.50
N TRP A 350 20.93 25.82 15.63
CA TRP A 350 21.15 26.94 14.71
C TRP A 350 22.62 27.30 14.59
N SER A 351 23.34 27.38 15.72
CA SER A 351 24.78 27.69 15.74
C SER A 351 25.63 26.70 14.94
N ARG A 352 25.19 25.44 14.82
CA ARG A 352 25.89 24.37 14.09
C ARG A 352 25.49 24.29 12.61
N VAL A 353 24.33 24.84 12.22
CA VAL A 353 23.78 24.68 10.87
C VAL A 353 23.64 25.98 10.09
N GLN A 354 23.84 27.15 10.71
CA GLN A 354 23.71 28.45 10.04
C GLN A 354 24.55 28.59 8.77
N ASP A 355 25.68 27.88 8.68
CA ASP A 355 26.58 27.85 7.52
C ASP A 355 26.47 26.54 6.70
N VAL A 356 25.41 25.75 6.89
CA VAL A 356 25.24 24.41 6.30
C VAL A 356 24.06 24.36 5.33
N GLY A 357 24.30 23.87 4.11
CA GLY A 357 23.24 23.53 3.16
C GLY A 357 22.26 24.69 2.91
N LYS A 358 20.95 24.40 2.93
CA LYS A 358 19.92 25.42 2.70
C LYS A 358 19.77 26.40 3.84
N PHE A 359 20.21 26.07 5.05
CA PHE A 359 20.18 27.00 6.18
C PHE A 359 21.11 28.20 5.95
N ALA A 360 22.27 27.98 5.32
CA ALA A 360 23.15 29.05 4.87
C ALA A 360 22.56 29.87 3.71
N GLU A 361 21.95 29.17 2.74
CA GLU A 361 21.39 29.81 1.53
C GLU A 361 20.16 30.67 1.86
N ARG A 362 19.28 30.19 2.75
CA ARG A 362 17.95 30.77 3.01
C ARG A 362 17.83 31.45 4.38
N GLY A 363 18.86 31.33 5.23
CA GLY A 363 18.97 32.01 6.51
C GLY A 363 17.98 31.55 7.58
N GLU A 364 17.95 32.31 8.67
CA GLU A 364 17.23 31.97 9.91
C GLU A 364 15.72 31.80 9.70
N SER A 365 15.10 32.57 8.80
CA SER A 365 13.67 32.45 8.51
C SER A 365 13.27 31.06 7.97
N TYR A 366 14.13 30.43 7.17
CA TYR A 366 13.90 29.07 6.67
C TYR A 366 14.07 28.04 7.79
N PHE A 367 15.09 28.24 8.64
CA PHE A 367 15.31 27.40 9.81
C PHE A 367 14.12 27.45 10.77
N GLU A 368 13.62 28.63 11.10
CA GLU A 368 12.46 28.83 11.98
C GLU A 368 11.20 28.13 11.45
N LEU A 369 10.95 28.23 10.14
CA LEU A 369 9.82 27.54 9.50
C LEU A 369 9.98 26.02 9.59
N THR A 370 11.18 25.50 9.35
CA THR A 370 11.49 24.07 9.37
C THR A 370 11.44 23.51 10.79
N TRP A 371 11.96 24.27 11.76
CA TRP A 371 11.91 23.97 13.19
C TRP A 371 10.47 23.94 13.69
N SER A 372 9.66 24.95 13.37
CA SER A 372 8.22 24.99 13.70
C SER A 372 7.47 23.77 13.17
N LYS A 373 7.74 23.35 11.92
CA LYS A 373 7.16 22.11 11.36
C LYS A 373 7.59 20.86 12.14
N ALA A 374 8.85 20.78 12.56
CA ALA A 374 9.38 19.66 13.35
C ALA A 374 8.74 19.58 14.74
N GLU A 375 8.51 20.74 15.38
CA GLU A 375 7.77 20.83 16.64
C GLU A 375 6.35 20.31 16.52
N ASP A 376 5.60 20.79 15.52
CA ASP A 376 4.23 20.34 15.27
C ASP A 376 4.17 18.82 15.03
N GLY A 377 5.08 18.31 14.20
CA GLY A 377 5.21 16.86 13.95
C GLY A 377 5.49 16.08 15.23
N THR A 378 6.35 16.60 16.11
CA THR A 378 6.66 15.98 17.40
C THR A 378 5.46 16.00 18.35
N ARG A 379 4.73 17.13 18.43
CA ARG A 379 3.49 17.25 19.20
C ARG A 379 2.44 16.27 18.71
N GLU A 380 2.25 16.12 17.40
CA GLU A 380 1.28 15.19 16.83
C GLU A 380 1.66 13.72 17.06
N LYS A 381 2.95 13.36 16.93
CA LYS A 381 3.45 12.02 17.30
C LYS A 381 3.19 11.71 18.76
N LYS A 382 3.51 12.64 19.67
CA LYS A 382 3.25 12.50 21.10
C LYS A 382 1.76 12.43 21.41
N TYR A 383 0.94 13.30 20.82
CA TYR A 383 -0.51 13.27 20.96
C TYR A 383 -1.08 11.92 20.54
N THR A 384 -0.65 11.40 19.39
CA THR A 384 -1.04 10.08 18.89
C THR A 384 -0.63 8.97 19.84
N LYS A 385 0.58 9.05 20.43
CA LYS A 385 1.05 8.11 21.45
C LYS A 385 0.24 8.21 22.76
N LEU A 386 -0.10 9.42 23.19
CA LEU A 386 -0.94 9.67 24.37
C LEU A 386 -2.37 9.20 24.16
N GLN A 387 -2.94 9.41 22.97
CA GLN A 387 -4.24 8.87 22.58
C GLN A 387 -4.20 7.35 22.57
N LYS A 388 -3.18 6.71 21.98
CA LYS A 388 -2.98 5.26 22.03
C LYS A 388 -2.81 4.71 23.46
N LYS A 389 -2.22 5.49 24.37
CA LYS A 389 -2.02 5.14 25.79
C LYS A 389 -3.29 5.36 26.64
N ALA A 390 -4.07 6.40 26.34
CA ALA A 390 -5.37 6.70 26.96
C ALA A 390 -6.48 5.78 26.46
N SER A 391 -6.41 5.36 25.19
CA SER A 391 -7.15 4.23 24.61
C SER A 391 -6.42 2.91 24.86
N GLY A 392 -5.65 2.83 25.95
CA GLY A 392 -4.96 1.61 26.37
C GLY A 392 -5.97 0.46 26.56
N PRO A 393 -5.47 -0.78 26.61
CA PRO A 393 -6.34 -1.95 26.69
C PRO A 393 -7.25 -1.84 27.92
N PRO A 394 -8.48 -2.39 27.89
CA PRO A 394 -9.26 -2.50 29.12
C PRO A 394 -8.39 -3.17 30.18
N ALA A 395 -8.44 -2.64 31.41
CA ALA A 395 -7.66 -3.15 32.51
C ALA A 395 -7.81 -4.68 32.60
N ARG A 396 -6.67 -5.39 32.77
CA ARG A 396 -6.68 -6.78 33.23
C ARG A 396 -7.48 -6.81 34.52
N VAL A 397 -8.67 -7.41 34.47
CA VAL A 397 -9.25 -8.02 35.65
C VAL A 397 -8.44 -9.28 35.86
N ASP A 398 -7.69 -9.33 36.96
CA ASP A 398 -7.08 -10.56 37.43
C ASP A 398 -8.16 -11.65 37.44
N ALA A 399 -7.83 -12.82 36.90
CA ALA A 399 -8.65 -14.02 37.01
C ALA A 399 -8.64 -14.51 38.47
N GLY A 400 -9.30 -13.74 39.32
CA GLY A 400 -9.57 -13.98 40.73
C GLY A 400 -11.06 -13.81 40.95
N ASN A 401 -11.82 -14.82 40.50
CA ASN A 401 -13.10 -15.24 41.05
C ASN A 401 -13.94 -14.11 41.70
N THR A 402 -14.56 -13.23 40.92
CA THR A 402 -15.67 -12.40 41.42
C THR A 402 -16.59 -11.98 40.27
N THR A 403 -17.76 -12.58 40.25
CA THR A 403 -18.97 -12.02 39.66
C THR A 403 -19.22 -10.62 40.19
N SER A 404 -19.13 -9.59 39.35
CA SER A 404 -19.78 -8.31 39.63
C SER A 404 -20.20 -7.60 38.35
N ASN A 405 -21.51 -7.34 38.28
CA ASN A 405 -22.23 -6.61 37.24
C ASN A 405 -21.60 -5.24 36.99
N VAL A 406 -21.04 -5.02 35.81
CA VAL A 406 -20.96 -3.69 35.20
C VAL A 406 -22.18 -3.58 34.28
N GLY A 407 -23.07 -2.63 34.58
CA GLY A 407 -24.34 -2.46 33.86
C GLY A 407 -24.11 -2.23 32.37
N HIS A 408 -24.34 -3.26 31.58
CA HIS A 408 -24.58 -3.12 30.15
C HIS A 408 -25.93 -2.41 29.99
N ALA A 409 -26.02 -1.46 29.05
CA ALA A 409 -27.33 -1.05 28.54
C ALA A 409 -28.09 -2.32 28.12
N THR A 410 -29.40 -2.36 28.32
CA THR A 410 -30.23 -3.51 27.95
C THR A 410 -30.17 -3.71 26.44
N GLU A 411 -29.26 -4.59 25.99
CA GLU A 411 -29.14 -5.04 24.61
C GLU A 411 -30.20 -6.12 24.35
N GLU A 412 -30.86 -6.05 23.20
CA GLU A 412 -31.79 -7.10 22.75
C GLU A 412 -31.05 -8.43 22.58
N GLU A 413 -31.77 -9.55 22.74
CA GLU A 413 -31.18 -10.88 22.70
C GLU A 413 -30.53 -11.24 21.35
N ASP A 414 -31.08 -10.69 20.27
CA ASP A 414 -30.62 -10.87 18.89
C ASP A 414 -29.67 -9.78 18.40
N ASP A 415 -29.20 -8.89 19.30
CA ASP A 415 -28.23 -7.87 18.96
C ASP A 415 -26.94 -8.50 18.38
N PRO A 416 -26.47 -8.07 17.20
CA PRO A 416 -25.31 -8.67 16.56
C PRO A 416 -24.00 -8.59 17.38
N HIS A 417 -23.78 -7.55 18.16
CA HIS A 417 -22.59 -7.39 19.00
C HIS A 417 -22.68 -8.26 20.26
N ARG A 418 -23.86 -8.39 20.87
CA ARG A 418 -24.12 -9.37 21.94
C ARG A 418 -23.81 -10.79 21.47
N LEU A 419 -24.38 -11.18 20.33
CA LEU A 419 -24.18 -12.51 19.74
C LEU A 419 -22.73 -12.72 19.26
N ALA A 420 -22.04 -11.68 18.79
CA ALA A 420 -20.62 -11.76 18.44
C ALA A 420 -19.76 -12.15 19.64
N ARG A 421 -19.97 -11.52 20.80
CA ARG A 421 -19.26 -11.87 22.05
C ARG A 421 -19.50 -13.32 22.45
N VAL A 422 -20.75 -13.79 22.38
CA VAL A 422 -21.10 -15.20 22.65
C VAL A 422 -20.38 -16.14 21.67
N CYS A 423 -20.40 -15.83 20.38
CA CYS A 423 -19.75 -16.64 19.34
C CYS A 423 -18.20 -16.60 19.40
N LEU A 424 -17.61 -15.56 20.00
CA LEU A 424 -16.17 -15.42 20.17
C LEU A 424 -15.62 -16.18 21.39
N MET A 425 -16.44 -16.48 22.40
CA MET A 425 -16.01 -17.27 23.56
C MET A 425 -15.31 -18.59 23.19
N PRO A 426 -15.83 -19.43 22.27
CA PRO A 426 -15.16 -20.65 21.85
C PRO A 426 -14.03 -20.44 20.82
N LEU A 427 -13.80 -19.21 20.36
CA LEU A 427 -12.77 -18.85 19.38
C LEU A 427 -11.77 -17.87 20.01
N PRO A 428 -11.06 -18.28 21.09
CA PRO A 428 -10.17 -17.38 21.78
C PRO A 428 -9.08 -16.90 20.83
N LYS A 429 -8.87 -15.58 20.80
CA LYS A 429 -7.80 -14.92 20.03
C LYS A 429 -7.94 -15.04 18.50
N LEU A 430 -9.16 -15.14 17.98
CA LEU A 430 -9.45 -14.90 16.55
C LEU A 430 -8.99 -13.50 16.12
N ARG A 431 -8.40 -13.40 14.92
CA ARG A 431 -8.04 -12.13 14.27
C ARG A 431 -8.57 -12.11 12.85
N MET A 432 -9.20 -11.02 12.46
CA MET A 432 -9.53 -10.75 11.06
C MET A 432 -8.41 -9.93 10.43
N TYR A 433 -7.77 -10.44 9.40
CA TYR A 433 -6.60 -9.81 8.78
C TYR A 433 -6.63 -9.95 7.25
N ARG A 434 -6.49 -8.82 6.54
CA ARG A 434 -6.55 -8.74 5.06
C ARG A 434 -7.75 -9.47 4.42
N GLY A 435 -8.89 -9.56 5.11
CA GLY A 435 -10.12 -10.19 4.62
C GLY A 435 -10.24 -11.69 4.93
N GLU A 436 -9.29 -12.26 5.66
CA GLU A 436 -9.28 -13.65 6.09
C GLU A 436 -9.31 -13.73 7.63
N ALA A 437 -9.82 -14.84 8.16
CA ALA A 437 -9.82 -15.10 9.58
C ALA A 437 -8.58 -15.92 9.96
N TYR A 438 -7.97 -15.58 11.08
CA TYR A 438 -6.81 -16.26 11.63
C TYR A 438 -7.11 -16.65 13.07
N LEU A 439 -6.99 -17.93 13.38
CA LEU A 439 -7.17 -18.44 14.73
C LEU A 439 -5.81 -18.78 15.33
N TRP A 440 -5.60 -18.41 16.59
CA TRP A 440 -4.38 -18.77 17.30
C TRP A 440 -4.46 -20.22 17.76
N GLU A 441 -3.46 -21.01 17.38
CA GLU A 441 -3.28 -22.40 17.79
C GLU A 441 -2.02 -22.50 18.65
N SER A 442 -2.20 -22.58 19.97
CA SER A 442 -1.09 -22.85 20.88
C SER A 442 -0.46 -24.22 20.57
N PRO A 443 0.87 -24.35 20.62
CA PRO A 443 1.90 -23.32 20.78
C PRO A 443 2.40 -22.72 19.44
N THR A 444 1.91 -23.21 18.30
CA THR A 444 2.53 -23.01 16.98
C THR A 444 2.13 -21.73 16.24
N GLY A 445 1.32 -20.87 16.84
CA GLY A 445 0.97 -19.54 16.31
C GLY A 445 -0.35 -19.53 15.54
N TYR A 446 -0.51 -18.58 14.62
CA TYR A 446 -1.77 -18.36 13.92
C TYR A 446 -1.90 -19.21 12.65
N ARG A 447 -3.10 -19.77 12.42
CA ARG A 447 -3.48 -20.46 11.18
C ARG A 447 -4.66 -19.78 10.52
N ILE A 448 -4.74 -19.88 9.19
CA ILE A 448 -5.91 -19.42 8.44
C ILE A 448 -7.09 -20.28 8.89
N PHE A 449 -8.13 -19.61 9.40
CA PHE A 449 -9.40 -20.21 9.76
C PHE A 449 -10.37 -19.98 8.60
N PRO A 450 -10.76 -21.04 7.85
CA PRO A 450 -11.56 -20.88 6.64
C PRO A 450 -12.86 -20.13 6.89
N GLY A 451 -13.23 -19.22 5.97
CA GLY A 451 -14.44 -18.40 6.12
C GLY A 451 -15.73 -19.22 6.24
N ASP A 452 -15.82 -20.35 5.54
CA ASP A 452 -16.97 -21.26 5.64
C ASP A 452 -17.04 -21.94 7.02
N GLU A 453 -15.89 -22.24 7.63
CA GLU A 453 -15.82 -22.80 8.98
C GLU A 453 -16.22 -21.75 10.03
N LEU A 454 -15.72 -20.51 9.90
CA LEU A 454 -16.15 -19.39 10.74
C LEU A 454 -17.67 -19.19 10.68
N LYS A 455 -18.23 -19.19 9.47
CA LYS A 455 -19.67 -19.03 9.26
C LYS A 455 -20.47 -20.17 9.90
N ALA A 456 -20.00 -21.41 9.78
CA ALA A 456 -20.63 -22.56 10.41
C ALA A 456 -20.59 -22.45 11.96
N LYS A 457 -19.45 -22.08 12.54
CA LYS A 457 -19.29 -21.87 13.99
C LYS A 457 -20.19 -20.77 14.51
N VAL A 458 -20.26 -19.62 13.83
CA VAL A 458 -21.14 -18.51 14.22
C VAL A 458 -22.60 -18.91 14.12
N THR A 459 -23.01 -19.60 13.04
CA THR A 459 -24.40 -20.07 12.88
C THR A 459 -24.79 -21.03 14.01
N GLY A 460 -23.91 -21.97 14.35
CA GLY A 460 -24.12 -22.90 15.46
C GLY A 460 -24.16 -22.21 16.83
N GLY A 461 -23.27 -21.22 17.05
CA GLY A 461 -23.22 -20.43 18.28
C GLY A 461 -24.50 -19.61 18.52
N ILE A 462 -25.00 -18.92 17.50
CA ILE A 462 -26.27 -18.18 17.58
C ILE A 462 -27.43 -19.14 17.90
N LYS A 463 -27.48 -20.30 17.23
CA LYS A 463 -28.53 -21.29 17.46
C LYS A 463 -28.51 -21.79 18.91
N ALA A 464 -27.33 -22.15 19.42
CA ALA A 464 -27.16 -22.61 20.78
C ALA A 464 -27.59 -21.55 21.81
N GLU A 465 -27.28 -20.28 21.56
CA GLU A 465 -27.68 -19.17 22.44
C GLU A 465 -29.19 -18.94 22.42
N PHE A 466 -29.83 -18.94 21.25
CA PHE A 466 -31.28 -18.83 21.15
C PHE A 466 -32.02 -20.02 21.77
N ASP A 467 -31.47 -21.23 21.67
CA ASP A 467 -32.02 -22.40 22.36
C ASP A 467 -31.90 -22.24 23.87
N ARG A 468 -30.74 -21.78 24.37
CA ARG A 468 -30.54 -21.51 25.81
C ARG A 468 -31.57 -20.52 26.36
N LEU A 469 -31.77 -19.39 25.68
CA LEU A 469 -32.73 -18.35 26.08
C LEU A 469 -34.17 -18.89 26.06
N ALA A 470 -34.56 -19.61 25.01
CA ALA A 470 -35.89 -20.22 24.94
C ALA A 470 -36.13 -21.26 26.04
N PHE A 471 -35.12 -22.05 26.42
CA PHE A 471 -35.23 -22.96 27.56
C PHE A 471 -35.38 -22.21 28.89
N GLU A 472 -34.67 -21.10 29.07
CA GLU A 472 -34.79 -20.25 30.27
C GLU A 472 -36.16 -19.57 30.38
N GLU A 473 -36.74 -19.12 29.26
CA GLU A 473 -38.10 -18.61 29.21
C GLU A 473 -39.14 -19.72 29.45
N LEU A 474 -38.97 -20.88 28.81
CA LEU A 474 -39.88 -22.02 28.96
C LEU A 474 -39.94 -22.50 30.42
N ALA A 475 -38.81 -22.49 31.13
CA ALA A 475 -38.75 -22.85 32.54
C ALA A 475 -39.53 -21.89 33.45
N LYS A 476 -39.76 -20.65 33.01
CA LYS A 476 -40.53 -19.61 33.72
C LYS A 476 -41.96 -19.49 33.22
N TRP A 477 -42.30 -20.16 32.12
CA TRP A 477 -43.57 -20.01 31.44
C TRP A 477 -44.68 -20.78 32.15
N THR A 478 -45.81 -20.10 32.36
CA THR A 478 -47.07 -20.69 32.79
C THR A 478 -48.16 -20.31 31.79
N PRO A 479 -48.96 -21.26 31.29
CA PRO A 479 -50.02 -20.97 30.32
C PRO A 479 -51.07 -20.04 30.94
N THR A 480 -51.47 -19.01 30.19
CA THR A 480 -52.56 -18.08 30.54
C THR A 480 -53.46 -17.85 29.33
N ASP A 481 -54.67 -17.33 29.54
CA ASP A 481 -55.60 -17.02 28.45
C ASP A 481 -55.03 -15.99 27.45
N GLU A 482 -54.13 -15.11 27.90
CA GLU A 482 -53.45 -14.11 27.07
C GLU A 482 -52.18 -14.64 26.38
N ASN A 483 -51.55 -15.71 26.91
CA ASN A 483 -50.35 -16.33 26.34
C ASN A 483 -50.41 -17.87 26.43
N PRO A 484 -51.15 -18.52 25.54
CA PRO A 484 -51.42 -19.97 25.60
C PRO A 484 -50.29 -20.84 25.00
N ASP A 485 -49.40 -20.26 24.19
CA ASP A 485 -48.33 -20.99 23.51
C ASP A 485 -47.00 -20.93 24.28
N PRO A 486 -46.21 -22.02 24.35
CA PRO A 486 -44.88 -22.00 24.95
C PRO A 486 -43.91 -21.14 24.14
N PRO A 487 -42.91 -20.50 24.79
CA PRO A 487 -41.89 -19.71 24.10
C PRO A 487 -41.10 -20.56 23.10
N LYS A 488 -40.73 -19.95 21.97
CA LYS A 488 -40.04 -20.60 20.85
C LYS A 488 -38.70 -19.94 20.63
N ALA A 489 -37.67 -20.75 20.40
CA ALA A 489 -36.35 -20.23 20.04
C ALA A 489 -36.42 -19.34 18.79
N ALA A 490 -35.76 -18.19 18.86
CA ALA A 490 -35.67 -17.26 17.75
C ALA A 490 -35.03 -17.91 16.51
N LYS A 491 -35.39 -17.41 15.32
CA LYS A 491 -34.91 -17.96 14.05
C LYS A 491 -33.53 -17.43 13.73
N VAL A 492 -32.59 -18.33 13.43
CA VAL A 492 -31.28 -17.95 12.88
C VAL A 492 -31.43 -17.66 11.39
N THR A 493 -31.36 -16.39 11.02
CA THR A 493 -31.47 -15.95 9.62
C THR A 493 -30.10 -15.73 8.99
N LYS A 494 -30.02 -15.79 7.65
CA LYS A 494 -28.78 -15.47 6.92
C LYS A 494 -28.31 -14.02 7.17
N ALA A 495 -29.26 -13.10 7.32
CA ALA A 495 -28.98 -11.69 7.60
C ALA A 495 -28.36 -11.53 8.99
N LEU A 496 -28.93 -12.19 10.01
CA LEU A 496 -28.38 -12.18 11.37
C LEU A 496 -26.95 -12.73 11.41
N VAL A 497 -26.71 -13.89 10.79
CA VAL A 497 -25.36 -14.47 10.71
C VAL A 497 -24.37 -13.51 10.04
N ALA A 498 -24.77 -12.82 8.97
CA ALA A 498 -23.92 -11.85 8.29
C ALA A 498 -23.59 -10.65 9.19
N ASN A 499 -24.58 -10.12 9.91
CA ASN A 499 -24.41 -9.01 10.85
C ASN A 499 -23.51 -9.40 12.02
N VAL A 500 -23.66 -10.62 12.57
CA VAL A 500 -22.80 -11.13 13.65
C VAL A 500 -21.35 -11.32 13.16
N ILE A 501 -21.14 -11.84 11.94
CA ILE A 501 -19.79 -11.93 11.36
C ILE A 501 -19.18 -10.53 11.18
N GLN A 502 -19.97 -9.54 10.78
CA GLN A 502 -19.50 -8.15 10.67
C GLN A 502 -19.15 -7.56 12.04
N ALA A 503 -19.93 -7.87 13.08
CA ALA A 503 -19.62 -7.48 14.46
C ALA A 503 -18.32 -8.17 14.95
N ILE A 504 -18.16 -9.47 14.73
CA ILE A 504 -16.91 -10.21 15.00
C ILE A 504 -15.71 -9.55 14.28
N GLN A 505 -15.89 -9.18 13.01
CA GLN A 505 -14.86 -8.46 12.26
C GLN A 505 -14.48 -7.16 12.94
N SER A 506 -15.45 -6.37 13.41
CA SER A 506 -15.18 -5.10 14.10
C SER A 506 -14.39 -5.29 15.41
N GLU A 507 -14.62 -6.40 16.13
CA GLU A 507 -13.97 -6.68 17.41
C GLU A 507 -12.58 -7.32 17.27
N THR A 508 -12.29 -7.97 16.13
CA THR A 508 -11.08 -8.79 15.94
C THR A 508 -10.16 -8.29 14.82
N ILE A 509 -10.48 -7.16 14.18
CA ILE A 509 -9.71 -6.62 13.05
C ILE A 509 -8.26 -6.32 13.44
N THR A 510 -7.34 -6.82 12.63
CA THR A 510 -5.93 -6.44 12.64
C THR A 510 -5.68 -5.56 11.41
N PRO A 511 -5.05 -4.37 11.55
CA PRO A 511 -4.83 -3.47 10.43
C PRO A 511 -4.10 -4.17 9.27
N GLY A 512 -4.61 -4.01 8.05
CA GLY A 512 -4.01 -4.65 6.86
C GLY A 512 -2.60 -4.14 6.51
N SER A 513 -2.18 -3.03 7.12
CA SER A 513 -0.84 -2.45 7.01
C SER A 513 0.21 -3.10 7.91
N VAL A 514 -0.18 -4.01 8.81
CA VAL A 514 0.77 -4.82 9.58
C VAL A 514 1.38 -5.84 8.61
N ASP A 515 2.70 -5.96 8.59
CA ASP A 515 3.39 -7.04 7.87
C ASP A 515 3.79 -8.14 8.86
N LEU A 516 3.69 -9.40 8.42
CA LEU A 516 3.94 -10.56 9.27
C LEU A 516 5.40 -11.05 9.12
N PRO A 517 6.03 -11.51 10.20
CA PRO A 517 5.52 -11.59 11.59
C PRO A 517 5.52 -10.24 12.32
N ALA A 518 4.61 -10.07 13.30
CA ALA A 518 4.55 -8.84 14.10
C ALA A 518 4.05 -9.07 15.53
N TRP A 519 4.58 -8.31 16.49
CA TRP A 519 4.02 -8.20 17.83
C TRP A 519 2.81 -7.24 17.85
N ILE A 520 1.70 -7.69 18.40
CA ILE A 520 0.43 -6.93 18.43
C ILE A 520 0.03 -6.66 19.87
N GLY A 521 -0.11 -5.36 20.20
CA GLY A 521 -0.67 -4.93 21.48
C GLY A 521 0.30 -4.98 22.67
N VAL A 522 1.58 -5.27 22.42
CA VAL A 522 2.65 -5.31 23.44
C VAL A 522 3.91 -4.63 22.91
N ASP A 523 4.75 -4.17 23.83
CA ASP A 523 6.11 -3.79 23.47
C ASP A 523 6.89 -5.07 23.10
N PRO A 524 7.53 -5.12 21.92
CA PRO A 524 8.16 -6.33 21.44
C PRO A 524 9.37 -6.69 22.31
N PRO A 525 9.45 -7.91 22.87
CA PRO A 525 10.64 -8.36 23.61
C PRO A 525 11.86 -8.49 22.68
N PHE A 526 11.61 -8.83 21.41
CA PHE A 526 12.59 -8.97 20.34
C PHE A 526 11.96 -8.59 18.99
N PRO A 527 12.75 -8.28 17.94
CA PRO A 527 12.23 -8.18 16.58
C PRO A 527 11.47 -9.46 16.18
N ALA A 528 10.29 -9.30 15.59
CA ALA A 528 9.38 -10.42 15.30
C ALA A 528 9.91 -11.35 14.21
N ASP A 529 10.68 -10.80 13.28
CA ASP A 529 11.38 -11.45 12.19
C ASP A 529 12.64 -12.21 12.63
N GLU A 530 13.10 -12.02 13.86
CA GLU A 530 14.19 -12.78 14.49
C GLU A 530 13.70 -14.00 15.29
N CYS A 531 12.37 -14.21 15.33
CA CYS A 531 11.72 -15.23 16.16
C CYS A 531 11.27 -16.45 15.35
N LEU A 532 11.63 -17.64 15.81
CA LEU A 532 11.14 -18.93 15.32
C LEU A 532 10.16 -19.53 16.34
N VAL A 533 8.92 -19.77 15.92
CA VAL A 533 7.90 -20.40 16.78
C VAL A 533 7.94 -21.92 16.62
N ASN A 534 7.99 -22.65 17.73
CA ASN A 534 8.01 -24.12 17.76
C ASN A 534 7.15 -24.64 18.94
N GLN A 535 7.12 -25.96 19.16
CA GLN A 535 6.30 -26.53 20.24
C GLN A 535 6.75 -26.16 21.66
N SER A 536 8.01 -25.80 21.82
CA SER A 536 8.59 -25.35 23.10
C SER A 536 8.37 -23.86 23.37
N GLY A 537 7.93 -23.07 22.38
CA GLY A 537 7.71 -21.63 22.53
C GLY A 537 8.26 -20.79 21.38
N ILE A 538 8.54 -19.52 21.68
CA ILE A 538 9.08 -18.54 20.73
C ILE A 538 10.59 -18.46 20.96
N LEU A 539 11.38 -18.96 20.02
CA LEU A 539 12.83 -18.99 20.06
C LEU A 539 13.42 -17.78 19.33
N HIS A 540 14.14 -16.92 20.04
CA HIS A 540 14.86 -15.79 19.49
C HIS A 540 16.30 -16.18 19.11
N LEU A 541 16.59 -16.23 17.81
CA LEU A 541 17.81 -16.84 17.29
C LEU A 541 19.09 -16.04 17.66
N HIS A 542 19.04 -14.70 17.66
CA HIS A 542 20.18 -13.88 18.06
C HIS A 542 20.53 -14.02 19.55
N SER A 543 19.52 -14.12 20.43
CA SER A 543 19.78 -14.42 21.85
C SER A 543 20.42 -15.80 22.02
N LEU A 544 19.92 -16.80 21.29
CA LEU A 544 20.42 -18.17 21.38
C LEU A 544 21.90 -18.26 21.02
N THR A 545 22.30 -17.66 19.89
CA THR A 545 23.69 -17.70 19.42
C THR A 545 24.64 -16.84 20.26
N SER A 546 24.11 -15.84 20.97
CA SER A 546 24.88 -15.01 21.92
C SER A 546 24.87 -15.53 23.36
N GLY A 547 24.28 -16.71 23.62
CA GLY A 547 24.22 -17.33 24.95
C GLY A 547 23.31 -16.61 25.94
N LYS A 548 22.39 -15.76 25.46
CA LYS A 548 21.41 -15.03 26.27
C LYS A 548 20.10 -15.83 26.37
N PRO A 549 19.22 -15.53 27.36
CA PRO A 549 17.87 -16.08 27.40
C PRO A 549 17.15 -15.86 26.06
N SER A 550 16.73 -16.97 25.45
CA SER A 550 16.28 -17.00 24.05
C SER A 550 14.91 -17.64 23.84
N LEU A 551 14.30 -18.24 24.86
CA LEU A 551 13.01 -18.91 24.74
C LEU A 551 11.96 -18.15 25.54
N LEU A 552 10.86 -17.79 24.89
CA LEU A 552 9.68 -17.20 25.50
C LEU A 552 8.51 -18.18 25.46
N GLU A 553 7.60 -18.06 26.42
CA GLU A 553 6.34 -18.79 26.42
C GLU A 553 5.52 -18.49 25.14
N PRO A 554 4.78 -19.47 24.59
CA PRO A 554 3.87 -19.23 23.48
C PRO A 554 2.84 -18.14 23.83
N THR A 555 2.69 -17.14 22.97
CA THR A 555 1.71 -16.07 23.16
C THR A 555 1.00 -15.70 21.85
N PRO A 556 -0.32 -15.39 21.89
CA PRO A 556 -1.06 -14.83 20.75
C PRO A 556 -0.66 -13.39 20.40
N ASP A 557 0.21 -12.76 21.20
CA ASP A 557 0.67 -11.41 20.93
C ASP A 557 1.68 -11.38 19.76
N LEU A 558 2.41 -12.47 19.51
CA LEU A 558 3.19 -12.64 18.28
C LEU A 558 2.27 -13.13 17.17
N PHE A 559 1.80 -12.21 16.33
CA PHE A 559 1.02 -12.56 15.14
C PHE A 559 1.97 -13.06 14.05
N THR A 560 2.06 -14.38 13.94
CA THR A 560 2.87 -15.07 12.93
C THR A 560 2.17 -16.33 12.47
N THR A 561 2.33 -16.65 11.19
CA THR A 561 1.92 -17.93 10.62
C THR A 561 3.07 -18.94 10.57
N ASN A 562 4.26 -18.55 11.05
CA ASN A 562 5.52 -19.22 10.74
C ASN A 562 5.92 -20.35 11.71
N GLY A 563 5.01 -20.86 12.55
CA GLY A 563 5.41 -21.88 13.54
C GLY A 563 5.56 -23.31 13.00
N VAL A 564 6.46 -24.06 13.63
CA VAL A 564 6.80 -25.46 13.34
C VAL A 564 6.22 -26.43 14.38
N ASN A 565 5.93 -27.66 13.96
CA ASN A 565 5.18 -28.64 14.76
C ASN A 565 6.08 -29.68 15.47
N TYR A 566 7.26 -29.26 15.93
CA TYR A 566 8.16 -30.10 16.73
C TYR A 566 8.85 -29.25 17.81
N GLU A 567 9.34 -29.89 18.87
CA GLU A 567 10.02 -29.23 19.99
C GLU A 567 11.46 -28.86 19.65
N PHE A 568 11.92 -27.75 20.23
CA PHE A 568 13.32 -27.37 20.22
C PHE A 568 14.05 -28.04 21.40
N ASP A 569 14.91 -29.01 21.09
CA ASP A 569 15.82 -29.62 22.06
C ASP A 569 17.26 -29.19 21.75
N PRO A 570 17.91 -28.37 22.61
CA PRO A 570 19.29 -27.93 22.42
C PRO A 570 20.31 -29.08 22.32
N LYS A 571 19.97 -30.28 22.78
CA LYS A 571 20.86 -31.46 22.77
C LYS A 571 20.56 -32.41 21.60
N ALA A 572 19.51 -32.15 20.82
CA ALA A 572 19.16 -33.01 19.70
C ALA A 572 20.27 -33.03 18.64
N LYS A 573 20.50 -34.23 18.10
CA LYS A 573 21.49 -34.51 17.06
C LYS A 573 20.80 -35.01 15.79
N CYS A 574 21.50 -34.94 14.66
CA CYS A 574 20.99 -35.40 13.36
C CYS A 574 21.99 -36.31 12.61
N PRO A 575 22.40 -37.45 13.20
CA PRO A 575 23.42 -38.32 12.60
C PRO A 575 23.00 -38.89 11.24
N HIS A 576 21.73 -39.22 11.02
CA HIS A 576 21.28 -39.74 9.72
C HIS A 576 21.31 -38.65 8.67
N TRP A 577 20.95 -37.40 9.02
CA TRP A 577 21.08 -36.25 8.15
C TRP A 577 22.52 -36.00 7.72
N LEU A 578 23.47 -35.98 8.67
CA LEU A 578 24.89 -35.79 8.37
C LEU A 578 25.45 -36.93 7.50
N THR A 579 25.06 -38.17 7.78
CA THR A 579 25.43 -39.34 6.96
C THR A 579 24.88 -39.21 5.55
N PHE A 580 23.61 -38.81 5.40
CA PHE A 580 22.98 -38.59 4.11
C PHE A 580 23.69 -37.48 3.32
N LEU A 581 24.02 -36.34 3.95
CA LEU A 581 24.78 -35.28 3.29
C LEU A 581 26.18 -35.74 2.85
N GLY A 582 26.85 -36.56 3.66
CA GLY A 582 28.13 -37.19 3.30
C GLY A 582 28.01 -38.14 2.11
N GLN A 583 26.87 -38.82 1.93
CA GLN A 583 26.62 -39.63 0.74
C GLN A 583 26.35 -38.78 -0.51
N LEU A 584 25.79 -37.58 -0.36
CA LEU A 584 25.52 -36.67 -1.48
C LEU A 584 26.78 -35.91 -1.93
N TRP A 585 27.66 -35.59 -0.99
CA TRP A 585 28.88 -34.81 -1.18
C TRP A 585 30.04 -35.38 -0.34
N PRO A 586 30.61 -36.55 -0.71
CA PRO A 586 31.64 -37.23 0.09
C PRO A 586 32.88 -36.36 0.34
N ASP A 587 33.37 -35.73 -0.73
CA ASP A 587 34.61 -34.94 -0.72
C ASP A 587 34.36 -33.43 -0.92
N ASP A 588 33.10 -32.99 -0.80
CA ASP A 588 32.71 -31.60 -1.03
C ASP A 588 32.12 -30.98 0.24
N GLN A 589 33.01 -30.49 1.11
CA GLN A 589 32.62 -29.81 2.35
C GLN A 589 31.95 -28.46 2.06
N GLN A 590 32.36 -27.74 1.00
CA GLN A 590 31.77 -26.44 0.64
C GLN A 590 30.27 -26.59 0.32
N SER A 591 29.87 -27.61 -0.43
CA SER A 591 28.45 -27.89 -0.69
C SER A 591 27.69 -28.25 0.58
N ARG A 592 28.30 -29.01 1.50
CA ARG A 592 27.70 -29.36 2.81
C ARG A 592 27.50 -28.14 3.72
N ASP A 593 28.48 -27.24 3.74
CA ASP A 593 28.39 -25.98 4.50
C ASP A 593 27.37 -25.04 3.87
N THR A 594 27.32 -24.98 2.53
CA THR A 594 26.36 -24.15 1.80
C THR A 594 24.93 -24.62 2.04
N ILE A 595 24.62 -25.92 1.98
CA ILE A 595 23.26 -26.39 2.29
C ILE A 595 22.87 -26.13 3.76
N GLN A 596 23.83 -26.15 4.68
CA GLN A 596 23.61 -25.75 6.08
C GLN A 596 23.18 -24.29 6.19
N GLU A 597 23.88 -23.41 5.49
CA GLU A 597 23.57 -21.97 5.45
C GLU A 597 22.24 -21.69 4.76
N ILE A 598 21.95 -22.37 3.65
CA ILE A 598 20.67 -22.27 2.95
C ILE A 598 19.53 -22.65 3.91
N MET A 599 19.64 -23.79 4.59
CA MET A 599 18.61 -24.22 5.54
C MET A 599 18.48 -23.26 6.73
N GLY A 600 19.59 -22.72 7.22
CA GLY A 600 19.61 -21.70 8.26
C GLY A 600 18.90 -20.40 7.85
N TYR A 601 19.19 -19.91 6.65
CA TYR A 601 18.56 -18.73 6.07
C TYR A 601 17.05 -18.93 5.81
N LEU A 602 16.61 -20.17 5.62
CA LEU A 602 15.20 -20.49 5.44
C LEU A 602 14.37 -20.48 6.75
N LEU A 603 15.01 -20.39 7.93
CA LEU A 603 14.34 -20.42 9.24
C LEU A 603 13.56 -19.13 9.54
N LEU A 604 14.09 -17.97 9.14
CA LEU A 604 13.53 -16.64 9.42
C LEU A 604 13.00 -15.98 8.13
N PRO A 605 12.11 -14.99 8.19
CA PRO A 605 11.64 -14.24 7.02
C PRO A 605 12.67 -13.25 6.43
N ASP A 606 13.96 -13.39 6.74
CA ASP A 606 15.05 -12.56 6.21
C ASP A 606 15.25 -12.76 4.69
N THR A 607 15.24 -11.65 3.95
CA THR A 607 15.49 -11.58 2.50
C THR A 607 16.68 -10.71 2.11
N SER A 608 17.42 -10.16 3.09
CA SER A 608 18.45 -9.13 2.88
C SER A 608 19.61 -9.54 1.96
N LEU A 609 19.90 -10.85 1.86
CA LEU A 609 20.96 -11.36 0.98
C LEU A 609 20.53 -11.48 -0.49
N GLN A 610 19.24 -11.28 -0.79
CA GLN A 610 18.68 -11.25 -2.14
C GLN A 610 19.03 -12.49 -2.99
N LYS A 611 18.96 -13.68 -2.37
CA LYS A 611 19.33 -14.95 -2.99
C LYS A 611 18.16 -15.86 -3.33
N LEU A 612 18.39 -16.65 -4.38
CA LEU A 612 17.62 -17.78 -4.88
C LEU A 612 18.51 -19.03 -4.78
N PHE A 613 17.92 -20.20 -4.56
CA PHE A 613 18.66 -21.46 -4.41
C PHE A 613 18.32 -22.42 -5.54
N MET A 614 19.34 -23.07 -6.12
CA MET A 614 19.15 -24.07 -7.18
C MET A 614 19.84 -25.38 -6.86
N PHE A 615 19.12 -26.49 -6.90
CA PHE A 615 19.69 -27.84 -6.76
C PHE A 615 19.59 -28.58 -8.09
N ILE A 616 20.74 -28.89 -8.69
CA ILE A 616 20.84 -29.47 -10.04
C ILE A 616 21.58 -30.81 -9.98
N GLY A 617 21.02 -31.85 -10.61
CA GLY A 617 21.67 -33.16 -10.69
C GLY A 617 20.77 -34.25 -11.29
N PRO A 618 21.23 -35.50 -11.44
CA PRO A 618 20.46 -36.55 -12.09
C PRO A 618 19.21 -36.98 -11.30
N ARG A 619 18.35 -37.82 -11.90
CA ARG A 619 17.23 -38.43 -11.18
C ARG A 619 17.76 -39.22 -9.97
N ARG A 620 16.99 -39.27 -8.89
CA ARG A 620 17.35 -39.99 -7.65
C ARG A 620 18.66 -39.52 -6.99
N SER A 621 19.06 -38.26 -7.19
CA SER A 621 20.25 -37.68 -6.54
C SER A 621 19.99 -37.10 -5.14
N GLY A 622 18.89 -37.44 -4.47
CA GLY A 622 18.56 -36.88 -3.14
C GLY A 622 17.90 -35.49 -3.12
N LYS A 623 17.84 -34.73 -4.23
CA LYS A 623 17.17 -33.40 -4.29
C LYS A 623 15.77 -33.36 -3.67
N GLY A 624 14.93 -34.31 -4.04
CA GLY A 624 13.57 -34.41 -3.53
C GLY A 624 13.50 -34.74 -2.04
N THR A 625 14.48 -35.48 -1.52
CA THR A 625 14.62 -35.76 -0.09
C THR A 625 15.01 -34.50 0.67
N ILE A 626 15.98 -33.72 0.18
CA ILE A 626 16.34 -32.41 0.74
C ILE A 626 15.11 -31.50 0.80
N GLY A 627 14.36 -31.37 -0.30
CA GLY A 627 13.15 -30.54 -0.34
C GLY A 627 12.10 -30.95 0.70
N ARG A 628 11.93 -32.26 0.98
CA ARG A 628 11.04 -32.74 2.04
C ARG A 628 11.55 -32.41 3.44
N VAL A 629 12.86 -32.55 3.66
CA VAL A 629 13.49 -32.20 4.94
C VAL A 629 13.39 -30.71 5.20
N ILE A 630 13.70 -29.85 4.22
CA ILE A 630 13.49 -28.40 4.30
C ILE A 630 12.04 -28.12 4.73
N ARG A 631 11.06 -28.66 4.00
CA ARG A 631 9.63 -28.46 4.31
C ARG A 631 9.25 -28.87 5.73
N GLN A 632 9.85 -29.93 6.27
CA GLN A 632 9.58 -30.35 7.64
C GLN A 632 10.21 -29.41 8.66
N VAL A 633 11.49 -29.05 8.47
CA VAL A 633 12.26 -28.20 9.38
C VAL A 633 11.70 -26.79 9.44
N ILE A 634 11.39 -26.17 8.30
CA ILE A 634 10.83 -24.82 8.31
C ILE A 634 9.32 -24.80 8.52
N GLY A 635 8.66 -25.96 8.64
CA GLY A 635 7.22 -26.07 8.82
C GLY A 635 6.44 -26.13 7.50
N PRO A 636 5.56 -27.14 7.29
CA PRO A 636 4.79 -27.26 6.05
C PRO A 636 3.90 -26.06 5.73
N ALA A 637 3.44 -25.32 6.74
CA ALA A 637 2.64 -24.12 6.57
C ALA A 637 3.42 -22.95 5.95
N ASN A 638 4.75 -22.99 5.99
CA ASN A 638 5.63 -21.90 5.55
C ASN A 638 6.15 -22.11 4.13
N VAL A 639 5.78 -23.24 3.51
CA VAL A 639 6.23 -23.63 2.18
C VAL A 639 5.11 -23.52 1.16
N ALA A 640 5.33 -22.74 0.12
CA ALA A 640 4.59 -22.83 -1.13
C ALA A 640 5.26 -23.84 -2.09
N ALA A 641 4.46 -24.48 -2.94
CA ALA A 641 4.95 -25.36 -4.00
C ALA A 641 4.37 -24.97 -5.37
N PRO A 642 4.62 -23.75 -5.87
CA PRO A 642 4.09 -23.32 -7.16
C PRO A 642 4.79 -24.05 -8.31
N ARG A 643 4.11 -24.14 -9.45
CA ARG A 643 4.80 -24.45 -10.71
C ARG A 643 5.51 -23.19 -11.18
N LEU A 644 6.69 -23.32 -11.77
CA LEU A 644 7.43 -22.15 -12.26
C LEU A 644 6.60 -21.33 -13.27
N SER A 645 5.91 -22.02 -14.17
CA SER A 645 5.02 -21.40 -15.17
C SER A 645 3.75 -20.77 -14.61
N SER A 646 3.39 -21.02 -13.34
CA SER A 646 2.23 -20.37 -12.73
C SER A 646 2.52 -18.94 -12.28
N LEU A 647 3.79 -18.58 -12.09
CA LEU A 647 4.20 -17.25 -11.62
C LEU A 647 3.88 -16.13 -12.62
N GLN A 648 3.80 -16.45 -13.92
CA GLN A 648 3.37 -15.49 -14.95
C GLN A 648 1.85 -15.20 -14.93
N GLY A 649 1.07 -15.99 -14.20
CA GLY A 649 -0.39 -15.90 -14.19
C GLY A 649 -0.92 -14.88 -13.17
N GLU A 650 -2.13 -14.36 -13.41
CA GLU A 650 -2.76 -13.31 -12.61
C GLU A 650 -2.78 -13.61 -11.09
N PHE A 651 -3.03 -14.87 -10.70
CA PHE A 651 -3.08 -15.31 -9.30
C PHE A 651 -1.85 -16.14 -8.87
N GLY A 652 -0.79 -16.16 -9.70
CA GLY A 652 0.38 -17.01 -9.52
C GLY A 652 1.15 -16.77 -8.22
N MET A 653 1.13 -15.53 -7.73
CA MET A 653 1.83 -15.10 -6.52
C MET A 653 0.98 -15.23 -5.25
N GLN A 654 -0.35 -15.44 -5.35
CA GLN A 654 -1.22 -15.56 -4.18
C GLN A 654 -0.75 -16.65 -3.18
N PRO A 655 -0.29 -17.84 -3.62
CA PRO A 655 0.19 -18.88 -2.71
C PRO A 655 1.45 -18.50 -1.91
N LEU A 656 2.17 -17.45 -2.30
CA LEU A 656 3.42 -17.00 -1.66
C LEU A 656 3.16 -16.12 -0.43
N LEU A 657 1.96 -15.58 -0.28
CA LEU A 657 1.60 -14.71 0.84
C LEU A 657 1.82 -15.41 2.19
N GLY A 658 2.64 -14.80 3.04
CA GLY A 658 2.99 -15.32 4.37
C GLY A 658 3.87 -16.57 4.34
N LYS A 659 4.49 -16.93 3.19
CA LYS A 659 5.39 -18.08 3.07
C LYS A 659 6.84 -17.62 3.07
N THR A 660 7.69 -18.32 3.84
CA THR A 660 9.13 -18.06 3.86
C THR A 660 9.86 -18.75 2.71
N CYS A 661 9.34 -19.86 2.20
CA CYS A 661 9.98 -20.63 1.14
C CYS A 661 9.01 -21.04 0.03
N ALA A 662 9.47 -20.99 -1.21
CA ALA A 662 8.79 -21.59 -2.36
C ALA A 662 9.68 -22.68 -2.95
N ILE A 663 9.26 -23.94 -2.82
CA ILE A 663 9.98 -25.08 -3.41
C ILE A 663 9.35 -25.42 -4.76
N VAL A 664 10.09 -25.19 -5.84
CA VAL A 664 9.65 -25.49 -7.20
C VAL A 664 10.27 -26.81 -7.63
N GLY A 665 9.46 -27.87 -7.60
CA GLY A 665 9.85 -29.16 -8.12
C GLY A 665 9.72 -29.19 -9.64
N ASP A 666 10.80 -29.56 -10.34
CA ASP A 666 10.87 -29.63 -11.79
C ASP A 666 10.74 -28.27 -12.48
N ALA A 667 11.80 -27.45 -12.36
CA ALA A 667 11.88 -26.09 -12.92
C ALA A 667 11.95 -26.01 -14.46
N ARG A 668 11.55 -27.05 -15.19
CA ARG A 668 11.55 -27.04 -16.66
C ARG A 668 10.40 -26.18 -17.19
N LEU A 669 10.73 -25.23 -18.06
CA LEU A 669 9.75 -24.42 -18.77
C LEU A 669 9.31 -25.09 -20.06
N SER A 670 8.00 -25.18 -20.28
CA SER A 670 7.42 -25.58 -21.57
C SER A 670 7.42 -24.38 -22.52
N GLY A 671 7.38 -24.62 -23.84
CA GLY A 671 7.38 -23.54 -24.84
C GLY A 671 6.17 -22.59 -24.82
N ARG A 672 5.19 -22.82 -23.93
CA ARG A 672 4.03 -21.94 -23.70
C ARG A 672 4.23 -20.96 -22.54
N ALA A 673 5.29 -21.12 -21.75
CA ALA A 673 5.59 -20.25 -20.63
C ALA A 673 6.48 -19.09 -21.11
N ASP A 674 6.12 -17.87 -20.74
CA ASP A 674 6.95 -16.70 -20.96
C ASP A 674 8.09 -16.70 -19.94
N ALA A 675 9.25 -17.19 -20.36
CA ALA A 675 10.43 -17.27 -19.52
C ALA A 675 10.87 -15.88 -19.02
N GLN A 676 10.62 -14.81 -19.79
CA GLN A 676 11.03 -13.46 -19.43
C GLN A 676 10.20 -12.92 -18.26
N VAL A 677 8.89 -13.07 -18.30
CA VAL A 677 7.99 -12.67 -17.20
C VAL A 677 8.31 -13.43 -15.91
N ILE A 678 8.65 -14.71 -16.02
CA ILE A 678 9.04 -15.54 -14.88
C ILE A 678 10.35 -15.05 -14.26
N VAL A 679 11.35 -14.75 -15.10
CA VAL A 679 12.63 -14.20 -14.63
C VAL A 679 12.43 -12.86 -13.94
N GLU A 680 11.65 -11.96 -14.54
CA GLU A 680 11.30 -10.67 -13.94
C GLU A 680 10.61 -10.85 -12.59
N THR A 681 9.69 -11.80 -12.47
CA THR A 681 9.02 -12.12 -11.20
C THR A 681 10.00 -12.66 -10.16
N LEU A 682 10.90 -13.58 -10.53
CA LEU A 682 11.91 -14.11 -9.62
C LEU A 682 12.89 -13.03 -9.16
N LEU A 683 13.32 -12.16 -10.07
CA LEU A 683 14.20 -11.02 -9.77
C LEU A 683 13.48 -10.00 -8.90
N SER A 684 12.25 -9.64 -9.20
CA SER A 684 11.53 -8.65 -8.40
C SER A 684 11.28 -9.14 -6.97
N ILE A 685 10.88 -10.41 -6.80
CA ILE A 685 10.69 -11.00 -5.46
C ILE A 685 12.02 -11.14 -4.71
N SER A 686 13.07 -11.70 -5.35
CA SER A 686 14.38 -11.85 -4.70
C SER A 686 15.08 -10.51 -4.45
N GLY A 687 14.69 -9.44 -5.14
CA GLY A 687 15.23 -8.10 -4.99
C GLY A 687 14.50 -7.24 -3.97
N GLU A 688 13.57 -7.83 -3.21
CA GLU A 688 12.81 -7.15 -2.16
C GLU A 688 11.82 -6.07 -2.67
N ASP A 689 11.46 -6.13 -3.95
CA ASP A 689 10.45 -5.24 -4.52
C ASP A 689 9.05 -5.60 -3.99
N ALA A 690 8.25 -4.59 -3.69
CA ALA A 690 6.85 -4.78 -3.29
C ALA A 690 6.01 -5.30 -4.47
N GLN A 691 5.38 -6.46 -4.28
CA GLN A 691 4.53 -7.10 -5.27
C GLN A 691 3.06 -6.73 -5.05
N THR A 692 2.36 -6.38 -6.13
CA THR A 692 0.88 -6.29 -6.10
C THR A 692 0.30 -7.63 -6.49
N ILE A 693 -0.29 -8.31 -5.52
CA ILE A 693 -0.76 -9.69 -5.64
C ILE A 693 -2.28 -9.69 -5.73
N ASN A 694 -2.80 -10.14 -6.87
CA ASN A 694 -4.23 -10.40 -7.03
C ASN A 694 -4.62 -11.62 -6.22
N ARG A 695 -5.73 -11.52 -5.50
CA ARG A 695 -6.27 -12.60 -4.68
C ARG A 695 -7.67 -12.92 -5.16
N LYS A 696 -7.92 -14.18 -5.49
CA LYS A 696 -9.19 -14.59 -6.09
C LYS A 696 -10.36 -14.24 -5.15
N HIS A 697 -11.34 -13.50 -5.64
CA HIS A 697 -12.51 -13.01 -4.88
C HIS A 697 -12.20 -12.11 -3.67
N MET A 698 -10.97 -11.57 -3.59
CA MET A 698 -10.53 -10.71 -2.49
C MET A 698 -9.86 -9.45 -3.04
N ALA A 699 -9.72 -8.43 -2.20
CA ALA A 699 -8.95 -7.26 -2.57
C ALA A 699 -7.48 -7.64 -2.82
N GLN A 700 -6.89 -7.10 -3.89
CA GLN A 700 -5.44 -7.20 -4.11
C GLN A 700 -4.66 -6.64 -2.92
N VAL A 701 -3.49 -7.20 -2.65
CA VAL A 701 -2.59 -6.76 -1.59
C VAL A 701 -1.26 -6.37 -2.21
N THR A 702 -0.73 -5.22 -1.83
CA THR A 702 0.62 -4.81 -2.19
C THR A 702 1.52 -4.99 -0.97
N THR A 703 2.52 -5.87 -1.07
CA THR A 703 3.42 -6.23 0.04
C THR A 703 4.76 -6.73 -0.51
N GLN A 704 5.84 -6.56 0.25
CA GLN A 704 7.06 -7.32 0.01
C GLN A 704 6.81 -8.79 0.35
N LEU A 705 7.28 -9.70 -0.50
CA LEU A 705 7.20 -11.14 -0.24
C LEU A 705 8.48 -11.60 0.43
N ASN A 706 8.37 -12.10 1.66
CA ASN A 706 9.50 -12.67 2.38
C ASN A 706 9.85 -14.08 1.86
N THR A 707 9.55 -14.42 0.60
CA THR A 707 9.65 -15.79 0.09
C THR A 707 10.95 -16.00 -0.65
N ARG A 708 11.75 -17.00 -0.24
CA ARG A 708 12.93 -17.43 -0.99
C ARG A 708 12.62 -18.66 -1.84
N PHE A 709 13.09 -18.66 -3.08
CA PHE A 709 12.86 -19.78 -3.99
C PHE A 709 13.95 -20.83 -3.88
N VAL A 710 13.54 -22.10 -3.81
CA VAL A 710 14.38 -23.29 -3.96
C VAL A 710 13.94 -24.03 -5.21
N LEU A 711 14.73 -23.92 -6.27
CA LEU A 711 14.44 -24.52 -7.57
C LEU A 711 15.16 -25.86 -7.68
N ILE A 712 14.38 -26.93 -7.87
CA ILE A 712 14.89 -28.28 -7.97
C ILE A 712 14.72 -28.75 -9.41
N SER A 713 15.82 -29.08 -10.08
CA SER A 713 15.80 -29.52 -11.48
C SER A 713 16.84 -30.59 -11.78
N ASN A 714 16.65 -31.32 -12.88
CA ASN A 714 17.66 -32.25 -13.37
C ASN A 714 18.71 -31.56 -14.25
N GLU A 715 18.29 -30.52 -14.96
CA GLU A 715 19.11 -29.73 -15.88
C GLU A 715 18.90 -28.25 -15.57
N LEU A 716 19.84 -27.40 -15.99
CA LEU A 716 19.70 -25.96 -15.85
C LEU A 716 18.44 -25.48 -16.61
N PRO A 717 17.51 -24.77 -15.95
CA PRO A 717 16.36 -24.21 -16.63
C PRO A 717 16.80 -23.10 -17.59
N LYS A 718 16.15 -23.02 -18.76
CA LYS A 718 16.40 -21.96 -19.75
C LYS A 718 15.68 -20.68 -19.31
N LEU A 719 16.32 -19.92 -18.44
CA LEU A 719 15.85 -18.64 -17.92
C LEU A 719 16.68 -17.54 -18.57
N TYR A 720 16.09 -16.85 -19.56
CA TYR A 720 16.77 -15.81 -20.31
C TYR A 720 16.80 -14.50 -19.51
N ASP A 721 17.98 -13.92 -19.38
CA ASP A 721 18.23 -12.66 -18.68
C ASP A 721 19.40 -11.93 -19.36
N ALA A 722 19.07 -10.97 -20.22
CA ALA A 722 20.06 -10.19 -20.98
C ALA A 722 21.05 -9.42 -20.08
N SER A 723 20.66 -9.12 -18.84
CA SER A 723 21.50 -8.38 -17.87
C SER A 723 22.42 -9.26 -17.03
N ALA A 724 22.26 -10.59 -17.11
CA ALA A 724 22.96 -11.56 -16.27
C ALA A 724 22.80 -11.29 -14.74
N THR A 725 21.71 -10.63 -14.33
CA THR A 725 21.38 -10.37 -12.92
C THR A 725 20.98 -11.65 -12.18
N LEU A 726 20.22 -12.53 -12.82
CA LEU A 726 19.72 -13.77 -12.21
C LEU A 726 20.85 -14.69 -11.73
N PRO A 727 21.90 -15.00 -12.52
CA PRO A 727 23.06 -15.76 -12.02
C PRO A 727 23.68 -15.18 -10.74
N SER A 728 23.79 -13.85 -10.62
CA SER A 728 24.38 -13.21 -9.41
C SER A 728 23.57 -13.44 -8.13
N ARG A 729 22.27 -13.73 -8.27
CA ARG A 729 21.35 -14.01 -7.17
C ARG A 729 21.20 -15.49 -6.88
N VAL A 730 21.75 -16.38 -7.71
CA VAL A 730 21.64 -17.82 -7.50
C VAL A 730 22.81 -18.33 -6.67
N THR A 731 22.50 -19.10 -5.63
CA THR A 731 23.44 -20.03 -4.99
C THR A 731 23.09 -21.44 -5.44
N LEU A 732 24.00 -22.09 -6.16
CA LEU A 732 23.75 -23.36 -6.83
C LEU A 732 24.48 -24.51 -6.13
N LEU A 733 23.78 -25.63 -5.93
CA LEU A 733 24.37 -26.90 -5.51
C LEU A 733 24.26 -27.94 -6.62
N ARG A 734 25.41 -28.42 -7.08
CA ARG A 734 25.55 -29.55 -7.99
C ARG A 734 25.49 -30.86 -7.22
N MET A 735 24.62 -31.76 -7.65
CA MET A 735 24.52 -33.14 -7.15
C MET A 735 24.99 -34.10 -8.25
N ARG A 736 26.01 -34.90 -7.96
CA ARG A 736 26.59 -35.87 -8.91
C ARG A 736 26.12 -37.29 -8.63
N GLU A 737 26.01 -37.64 -7.35
CA GLU A 737 25.60 -38.96 -6.91
C GLU A 737 24.14 -39.27 -7.26
N SER A 738 23.90 -40.52 -7.66
CA SER A 738 22.57 -41.02 -8.02
C SER A 738 22.33 -42.36 -7.32
N PHE A 739 21.20 -42.45 -6.61
CA PHE A 739 20.77 -43.67 -5.92
C PHE A 739 19.74 -44.45 -6.74
N TYR A 740 19.73 -44.27 -8.06
CA TYR A 740 18.79 -44.96 -8.94
C TYR A 740 19.03 -46.47 -8.91
N GLY A 741 18.01 -47.26 -8.54
CA GLY A 741 18.11 -48.71 -8.40
C GLY A 741 18.58 -49.20 -7.02
N CYS A 742 19.04 -48.29 -6.15
CA CYS A 742 19.45 -48.57 -4.77
C CYS A 742 18.74 -47.65 -3.78
N GLU A 743 17.50 -47.22 -4.08
CA GLU A 743 16.77 -46.27 -3.26
C GLU A 743 16.38 -46.84 -1.88
N ASP A 744 16.83 -46.21 -0.81
CA ASP A 744 16.28 -46.43 0.53
C ASP A 744 14.93 -45.68 0.68
N ARG A 745 13.83 -46.43 0.64
CA ARG A 745 12.46 -45.91 0.78
C ARG A 745 12.13 -45.47 2.21
N THR A 746 12.89 -45.90 3.22
CA THR A 746 12.69 -45.57 4.63
C THR A 746 13.47 -44.33 5.08
N LEU A 747 14.49 -43.93 4.29
CA LEU A 747 15.39 -42.81 4.60
C LEU A 747 14.64 -41.53 4.96
N THR A 748 13.63 -41.14 4.18
CA THR A 748 12.88 -39.90 4.44
C THR A 748 12.30 -39.91 5.86
N ASN A 749 11.67 -41.00 6.30
CA ASN A 749 11.07 -41.05 7.64
C ASN A 749 12.12 -40.90 8.75
N ARG A 750 13.30 -41.54 8.59
CA ARG A 750 14.42 -41.42 9.53
C ARG A 750 14.95 -39.98 9.60
N LEU A 751 15.02 -39.28 8.47
CA LEU A 751 15.45 -37.88 8.44
C LEU A 751 14.39 -36.95 9.06
N LEU A 752 13.10 -37.18 8.81
CA LEU A 752 12.03 -36.35 9.37
C LEU A 752 11.95 -36.49 10.90
N SER A 753 12.31 -37.64 11.47
CA SER A 753 12.40 -37.81 12.93
C SER A 753 13.55 -37.02 13.58
N GLU A 754 14.52 -36.55 12.80
CA GLU A 754 15.66 -35.74 13.30
C GLU A 754 15.40 -34.22 13.22
N ALA A 755 14.17 -33.76 12.99
CA ALA A 755 13.85 -32.35 12.72
C ALA A 755 14.44 -31.37 13.74
N SER A 756 14.40 -31.70 15.04
CA SER A 756 15.00 -30.85 16.10
C SER A 756 16.54 -30.78 16.01
N GLY A 757 17.20 -31.90 15.72
CA GLY A 757 18.65 -31.92 15.50
C GLY A 757 19.07 -31.25 14.19
N ILE A 758 18.25 -31.35 13.14
CA ILE A 758 18.49 -30.64 11.87
C ILE A 758 18.27 -29.14 12.06
N LEU A 759 17.32 -28.71 12.89
CA LEU A 759 17.15 -27.31 13.27
C LEU A 759 18.40 -26.77 13.97
N ASN A 760 18.95 -27.47 14.97
CA ASN A 760 20.20 -27.07 15.63
C ASN A 760 21.34 -26.93 14.62
N TRP A 761 21.47 -27.91 13.73
CA TRP A 761 22.46 -27.89 12.66
C TRP A 761 22.26 -26.71 11.69
N ALA A 762 21.02 -26.37 11.33
CA ALA A 762 20.71 -25.23 10.47
C ALA A 762 20.98 -23.88 11.16
N ILE A 763 20.71 -23.75 12.47
CA ILE A 763 21.02 -22.54 13.25
C ILE A 763 22.52 -22.24 13.26
N ILE A 764 23.38 -23.26 13.31
CA ILE A 764 24.84 -23.08 13.20
C ILE A 764 25.21 -22.51 11.82
N GLY A 765 24.60 -23.00 10.74
CA GLY A 765 24.79 -22.45 9.40
C GLY A 765 24.29 -21.02 9.27
N TRP A 766 23.11 -20.73 9.83
CA TRP A 766 22.56 -19.38 9.89
C TRP A 766 23.53 -18.42 10.60
N HIS A 767 24.07 -18.80 11.76
CA HIS A 767 24.99 -17.96 12.51
C HIS A 767 26.29 -17.67 11.72
N ARG A 768 26.85 -18.69 11.07
CA ARG A 768 28.02 -18.52 10.19
C ARG A 768 27.72 -17.57 9.03
N LEU A 769 26.56 -17.75 8.38
CA LEU A 769 26.12 -16.90 7.27
C LEU A 769 25.93 -15.45 7.70
N GLN A 770 25.28 -15.20 8.83
CA GLN A 770 25.05 -13.85 9.38
C GLN A 770 26.37 -13.14 9.69
N ASN A 771 27.35 -13.85 10.26
CA ASN A 771 28.66 -13.28 10.54
C ASN A 771 29.45 -12.96 9.25
N ARG A 772 29.28 -13.77 8.19
CA ARG A 772 29.98 -13.57 6.91
C ARG A 772 29.29 -12.53 6.01
N GLY A 773 27.97 -12.43 6.06
CA GLY A 773 27.18 -11.46 5.28
C GLY A 773 26.97 -11.81 3.80
N TYR A 774 27.45 -12.97 3.34
CA TYR A 774 27.26 -13.45 1.97
C TYR A 774 27.32 -14.97 1.86
N PHE A 775 26.70 -15.52 0.81
CA PHE A 775 26.82 -16.93 0.44
C PHE A 775 28.08 -17.17 -0.39
N GLU A 776 28.82 -18.23 -0.03
CA GLU A 776 29.94 -18.72 -0.84
C GLU A 776 29.42 -19.77 -1.82
N GLN A 777 29.74 -19.59 -3.10
CA GLN A 777 29.35 -20.51 -4.15
C GLN A 777 30.34 -21.70 -4.16
N PRO A 778 29.89 -22.96 -3.98
CA PRO A 778 30.81 -24.09 -4.02
C PRO A 778 31.54 -24.21 -5.36
N GLU A 779 32.85 -24.46 -5.31
CA GLU A 779 33.71 -24.60 -6.47
C GLU A 779 33.22 -25.71 -7.42
N SER A 780 32.71 -26.81 -6.87
CA SER A 780 32.14 -27.94 -7.63
C SER A 780 30.95 -27.55 -8.53
N SER A 781 30.35 -26.40 -8.25
CA SER A 781 29.17 -25.84 -8.91
C SER A 781 29.50 -24.65 -9.82
N GLN A 782 30.75 -24.15 -9.82
CA GLN A 782 31.16 -22.99 -10.63
C GLN A 782 30.89 -23.20 -12.13
N GLU A 783 31.25 -24.38 -12.66
CA GLU A 783 30.98 -24.75 -14.07
C GLU A 783 29.48 -24.63 -14.43
N LEU A 784 28.57 -24.93 -13.49
CA LEU A 784 27.13 -24.80 -13.74
C LEU A 784 26.65 -23.35 -13.67
N ILE A 785 27.28 -22.52 -12.84
CA ILE A 785 27.04 -21.07 -12.81
C ILE A 785 27.50 -20.44 -14.11
N ASP A 786 28.69 -20.77 -14.59
CA ASP A 786 29.21 -20.24 -15.87
C ASP A 786 28.29 -20.63 -17.03
N ARG A 787 27.88 -21.90 -17.08
CA ARG A 787 26.86 -22.35 -18.05
C ARG A 787 25.52 -21.64 -17.91
N MET A 788 25.12 -21.31 -16.68
CA MET A 788 23.89 -20.55 -16.44
C MET A 788 24.01 -19.13 -17.00
N VAL A 789 25.15 -18.46 -16.81
CA VAL A 789 25.44 -17.15 -17.43
C VAL A 789 25.35 -17.24 -18.95
N ASP A 790 25.97 -18.27 -19.55
CA ASP A 790 25.94 -18.50 -21.00
C ASP A 790 24.54 -18.77 -21.56
N ILE A 791 23.68 -19.44 -20.78
CA ILE A 791 22.29 -19.70 -21.15
C ILE A 791 21.44 -18.43 -21.01
N ALA A 792 21.67 -17.66 -19.93
CA ALA A 792 20.90 -16.49 -19.58
C ALA A 792 21.17 -15.31 -20.53
N SER A 793 22.45 -15.02 -20.83
CA SER A 793 22.87 -13.93 -21.72
C SER A 793 23.87 -14.40 -22.78
N PRO A 794 23.38 -14.84 -23.96
CA PRO A 794 24.24 -15.21 -25.09
C PRO A 794 25.12 -14.04 -25.58
N VAL A 795 24.67 -12.79 -25.40
CA VAL A 795 25.46 -11.60 -25.77
C VAL A 795 26.61 -11.37 -24.81
N THR A 796 26.41 -11.55 -23.50
CA THR A 796 27.51 -11.50 -22.52
C THR A 796 28.55 -12.58 -22.81
N ALA A 797 28.12 -13.81 -23.12
CA ALA A 797 29.03 -14.88 -23.51
C ALA A 797 29.83 -14.55 -24.78
N PHE A 798 29.20 -13.96 -25.80
CA PHE A 798 29.89 -13.48 -27.00
C PHE A 798 30.91 -12.38 -26.69
N ILE A 799 30.58 -11.43 -25.81
CA ILE A 799 31.52 -10.38 -25.40
C ILE A 799 32.75 -11.01 -24.74
N ASN A 800 32.56 -11.98 -23.84
CA ASN A 800 33.67 -12.65 -23.15
C ASN A 800 34.54 -13.49 -24.12
N ASP A 801 33.93 -14.16 -25.09
CA ASP A 801 34.62 -15.04 -26.04
C ASP A 801 35.35 -14.26 -27.16
N CYS A 802 34.79 -13.14 -27.62
CA CYS A 802 35.14 -12.54 -28.91
C CYS A 802 35.37 -11.03 -28.88
N CYS A 803 35.30 -10.39 -27.71
CA CYS A 803 35.43 -8.94 -27.60
C CYS A 803 36.37 -8.53 -26.46
N GLU A 804 36.96 -7.35 -26.60
CA GLU A 804 37.58 -6.63 -25.49
C GLU A 804 36.83 -5.33 -25.24
N LEU A 805 36.64 -5.01 -23.96
CA LEU A 805 35.99 -3.78 -23.50
C LEU A 805 37.05 -2.81 -22.96
N ARG A 806 37.12 -1.60 -23.55
CA ARG A 806 38.00 -0.52 -23.10
C ARG A 806 37.61 0.82 -23.72
N ASP A 807 37.79 1.89 -22.97
CA ASP A 807 37.67 3.26 -23.50
C ASP A 807 38.60 3.49 -24.71
N GLY A 808 38.06 4.11 -25.76
CA GLY A 808 38.76 4.35 -27.02
C GLY A 808 38.66 3.22 -28.06
N TYR A 809 38.19 2.02 -27.68
CA TYR A 809 37.90 0.97 -28.67
C TYR A 809 36.63 1.28 -29.47
N GLN A 810 36.65 0.90 -30.75
CA GLN A 810 35.55 1.14 -31.67
C GLN A 810 35.39 -0.03 -32.64
N VAL A 811 34.13 -0.38 -32.94
CA VAL A 811 33.80 -1.39 -33.94
C VAL A 811 32.52 -0.99 -34.71
N PRO A 812 32.47 -1.15 -36.04
CA PRO A 812 31.24 -0.95 -36.79
C PRO A 812 30.12 -1.87 -36.31
N ILE A 813 28.91 -1.32 -36.12
CA ILE A 813 27.74 -2.09 -35.63
C ILE A 813 27.52 -3.33 -36.51
N VAL A 814 27.59 -3.16 -37.83
CA VAL A 814 27.38 -4.23 -38.81
C VAL A 814 28.42 -5.34 -38.67
N SER A 815 29.68 -4.99 -38.40
CA SER A 815 30.77 -5.96 -38.22
C SER A 815 30.59 -6.75 -36.93
N LEU A 816 30.29 -6.06 -35.82
CA LEU A 816 30.06 -6.71 -34.52
C LEU A 816 28.83 -7.62 -34.57
N PHE A 817 27.74 -7.17 -35.18
CA PHE A 817 26.53 -7.98 -35.34
C PHE A 817 26.76 -9.19 -36.25
N LYS A 818 27.56 -9.05 -37.32
CA LYS A 818 27.95 -10.19 -38.16
C LYS A 818 28.76 -11.21 -37.36
N ALA A 819 29.79 -10.77 -36.63
CA ALA A 819 30.61 -11.64 -35.79
C ALA A 819 29.76 -12.36 -34.73
N TRP A 820 28.76 -11.68 -34.15
CA TRP A 820 27.82 -12.31 -33.22
C TRP A 820 26.96 -13.40 -33.87
N LYS A 821 26.47 -13.18 -35.10
CA LYS A 821 25.73 -14.21 -35.84
C LYS A 821 26.61 -15.42 -36.15
N ASP A 822 27.82 -15.17 -36.63
CA ASP A 822 28.77 -16.22 -36.97
C ASP A 822 29.15 -17.04 -35.71
N TRP A 823 29.34 -16.37 -34.56
CA TRP A 823 29.55 -17.01 -33.27
C TRP A 823 28.32 -17.80 -32.81
N CYS A 824 27.11 -17.27 -32.98
CA CYS A 824 25.88 -17.98 -32.67
C CYS A 824 25.77 -19.28 -33.48
N ASP A 825 26.02 -19.22 -34.79
CA ASP A 825 25.98 -20.39 -35.67
C ASP A 825 27.02 -21.43 -35.25
N GLN A 826 28.24 -21.01 -34.92
CA GLN A 826 29.30 -21.90 -34.41
C GLN A 826 28.92 -22.59 -33.08
N LYS A 827 28.21 -21.87 -32.19
CA LYS A 827 27.74 -22.40 -30.90
C LYS A 827 26.39 -23.13 -31.02
N GLY A 828 25.83 -23.29 -32.23
CA GLY A 828 24.53 -23.94 -32.47
C GLY A 828 23.34 -23.16 -31.91
N ARG A 829 23.46 -21.83 -31.77
CA ARG A 829 22.45 -20.92 -31.24
C ARG A 829 21.78 -20.16 -32.38
N LYS A 830 20.48 -19.87 -32.27
CA LYS A 830 19.78 -19.02 -33.24
C LYS A 830 20.03 -17.54 -32.91
N PRO A 831 20.65 -16.75 -33.81
CA PRO A 831 20.85 -15.33 -33.57
C PRO A 831 19.51 -14.57 -33.66
N GLY A 832 19.42 -13.50 -32.89
CA GLY A 832 18.35 -12.50 -32.99
C GLY A 832 18.58 -11.52 -34.14
N ASN A 833 17.76 -10.46 -34.20
CA ASN A 833 17.98 -9.35 -35.13
C ASN A 833 18.92 -8.28 -34.53
N GLU A 834 19.39 -7.34 -35.36
CA GLU A 834 20.35 -6.30 -34.95
C GLU A 834 19.81 -5.39 -33.83
N GLN A 835 18.50 -5.14 -33.80
CA GLN A 835 17.86 -4.32 -32.76
C GLN A 835 17.85 -5.03 -31.40
N THR A 836 17.49 -6.31 -31.38
CA THR A 836 17.56 -7.15 -30.18
C THR A 836 19.00 -7.27 -29.69
N PHE A 837 19.95 -7.54 -30.60
CA PHE A 837 21.38 -7.59 -30.28
C PHE A 837 21.88 -6.28 -29.67
N GLY A 838 21.56 -5.13 -30.26
CA GLY A 838 21.99 -3.83 -29.74
C GLY A 838 21.40 -3.51 -28.36
N ARG A 839 20.13 -3.87 -28.12
CA ARG A 839 19.50 -3.75 -26.81
C ARG A 839 20.20 -4.63 -25.77
N ASP A 840 20.42 -5.89 -26.09
CA ASP A 840 21.02 -6.86 -25.16
C ASP A 840 22.51 -6.56 -24.92
N LEU A 841 23.23 -6.05 -25.92
CA LEU A 841 24.60 -5.54 -25.80
C LEU A 841 24.68 -4.35 -24.84
N SER A 842 23.75 -3.40 -24.97
CA SER A 842 23.68 -2.25 -24.05
C SER A 842 23.34 -2.67 -22.61
N ALA A 843 22.56 -3.74 -22.43
CA ALA A 843 22.27 -4.30 -21.11
C ALA A 843 23.48 -5.03 -20.53
N ALA A 844 24.20 -5.80 -21.35
CA ALA A 844 25.39 -6.55 -20.95
C ALA A 844 26.63 -5.68 -20.70
N ALA A 845 26.76 -4.55 -21.42
CA ALA A 845 27.88 -3.62 -21.32
C ALA A 845 27.39 -2.17 -21.38
N SER A 846 26.95 -1.64 -20.24
CA SER A 846 26.30 -0.32 -20.12
C SER A 846 27.18 0.88 -20.51
N HIS A 847 28.50 0.72 -20.52
CA HIS A 847 29.48 1.73 -20.96
C HIS A 847 29.65 1.78 -22.48
N VAL A 848 29.15 0.78 -23.21
CA VAL A 848 29.19 0.76 -24.68
C VAL A 848 28.17 1.75 -25.22
N THR A 849 28.65 2.76 -25.95
CA THR A 849 27.79 3.82 -26.53
C THR A 849 27.77 3.74 -28.04
N VAL A 850 26.71 4.29 -28.64
CA VAL A 850 26.60 4.37 -30.11
C VAL A 850 26.98 5.77 -30.57
N SER A 851 27.90 5.86 -31.54
CA SER A 851 28.23 7.12 -32.21
C SER A 851 28.16 6.97 -33.73
N ARG A 852 28.27 8.11 -34.43
CA ARG A 852 28.37 8.17 -35.89
C ARG A 852 29.75 8.68 -36.27
N LEU A 853 30.49 7.88 -37.02
CA LEU A 853 31.77 8.27 -37.61
C LEU A 853 31.59 8.60 -39.08
N ARG A 854 32.33 9.61 -39.55
CA ARG A 854 32.38 10.01 -40.96
C ARG A 854 33.74 9.57 -41.50
N TYR A 855 33.71 8.71 -42.51
CA TYR A 855 34.91 8.22 -43.20
C TYR A 855 34.60 8.19 -44.70
N ASP A 856 35.44 8.84 -45.50
CA ASP A 856 35.34 8.88 -46.97
C ASP A 856 33.94 9.24 -47.48
N GLU A 857 33.45 10.41 -47.04
CA GLU A 857 32.10 10.98 -47.31
C GLU A 857 30.89 10.15 -46.83
N LYS A 858 31.08 8.91 -46.39
CA LYS A 858 30.03 8.01 -45.86
C LYS A 858 29.94 8.07 -44.34
N ARG A 859 28.73 7.85 -43.82
CA ARG A 859 28.43 7.82 -42.37
C ARG A 859 28.25 6.38 -41.91
N TYR A 860 29.05 5.96 -40.95
CA TYR A 860 28.98 4.64 -40.32
C TYR A 860 28.55 4.78 -38.87
N ARG A 861 27.67 3.88 -38.40
CA ARG A 861 27.36 3.75 -36.98
C ARG A 861 28.36 2.78 -36.35
N VAL A 862 28.93 3.16 -35.21
CA VAL A 862 29.86 2.33 -34.46
C VAL A 862 29.41 2.18 -33.02
N TYR A 863 29.85 1.09 -32.39
CA TYR A 863 29.89 0.98 -30.94
C TYR A 863 31.25 1.50 -30.45
N ASN A 864 31.25 2.38 -29.44
CA ASN A 864 32.44 2.81 -28.72
C ASN A 864 32.58 1.99 -27.42
N GLY A 865 33.80 1.77 -26.96
CA GLY A 865 34.08 1.02 -25.73
C GLY A 865 34.29 -0.47 -25.96
N ILE A 866 34.19 -0.95 -27.20
CA ILE A 866 34.27 -2.38 -27.56
C ILE A 866 34.98 -2.59 -28.90
N LYS A 867 35.80 -3.65 -29.00
CA LYS A 867 36.36 -4.15 -30.26
C LYS A 867 36.24 -5.68 -30.32
N LEU A 868 36.31 -6.24 -31.53
CA LEU A 868 36.48 -7.67 -31.74
C LEU A 868 37.93 -8.09 -31.45
N THR A 869 38.12 -9.30 -30.91
CA THR A 869 39.43 -9.92 -30.69
C THR A 869 40.04 -10.52 -31.96
#